data_AF-A0A811VHU9-F1
#
_entry.id   AF-A0A811VHU9-F1
#
_cell.length_a   1.000
_cell.length_b   1.000
_cell.length_c   1.000
_cell.angle_alpha   90.00
_cell.angle_beta   90.00
_cell.angle_gamma   90.00
#
_symmetry.space_group_name_H-M   'P 1'
#
loop_
_entity.id
_entity.type
_entity.pdbx_description
1 polymer ?
#
loop_
_entity_poly.entity_id
_entity_poly.type
_entity_poly.pdbx_seq_one_letter_code
_entity_poly.pdbx_strand_id
1 'polypeptide(L)'
;MSTKHHFLLLYAFSLLTAYSTLTWNLPPESHIPNLVQLVRKIDLERKIDAILIMNALNTRKCCLSDEDIKILSTNRTVRLFQAETNCSHSFADLNADMLFIRCVSENFAPEQLDQMVVCLENRRNVRMMFIWSSEYTEVTSPQRAELMQEQEKLFTYCASKRLLNVIGIYRDFLRDGHYYTYSYFPHFQLQRKTLAEDCFPDRVKDVKGLAIRTVPDQLEPWSLVWREDNGTVNVIGFLKKFLQEFAKRINGSISYPLPVEPENVPDMSTLISLLKNDTLDIVMSSTTGRTYDVDVTAVISLVDLTIMLPIPGQMMESELLPIFLLRGYTAMEILCSYSEILLNVVLRNLLGQASCTRVSVSSKLGKRLLFMALLFTGILMSTLINASLNSYLTNPISYPRLKTFEDLINSGLTVKTSPHTYSTLDNYFTADNINKSKSVFSPATSSKDLNLQRNSFDRRYGYTLLSSLWDILERYQTFLPEPLFYVSEEIFIVKRQPMAFPMQKYSIFKESLDLMIDNLQSAGIVIFWSKQTYEDMIVAKKLNATHQWRKMRRGYLGFEDLYWLWFFYIFGVGISMLVFLTEMWFYSRTKQNGKFHNFLQGEQCQHAAKMLASRKSILLLLTFPLLIAQSTDSYTWNVQQDTNFIDVGRIVGKINSERKIDTILLMNARNTSKCCLCDEDIKILSANNTVKLLRSGSNCASSNERLNSEMLLIRCVPENFAAEHLDQMVICLQNRRNVRMLFIWSSEYTKVSPQQQVKLMQEQEQLFKYCAYRRLLNVIGIYRDYLSEGHYYTYTYFPQFQLQRKSLADDCFPDRVKDIKGLAIRTVPDQLEPWSLVWYDRMGNVKITGFLTKS
;
A
#
# COMPACT_ATOMS: atom_id res chain seq x y z
N MET A 1 -33.37 45.45 -80.28
CA MET A 1 -33.46 46.85 -79.78
C MET A 1 -32.35 47.08 -78.77
N SER A 2 -31.35 47.85 -79.19
CA SER A 2 -30.57 48.89 -78.46
C SER A 2 -30.59 48.88 -76.92
N THR A 3 -29.44 48.62 -76.27
CA THR A 3 -28.42 49.57 -75.75
C THR A 3 -28.62 50.02 -74.30
N LYS A 4 -27.62 49.73 -73.45
CA LYS A 4 -26.88 50.71 -72.65
C LYS A 4 -25.43 50.24 -72.41
N HIS A 5 -24.51 51.00 -72.99
CA HIS A 5 -23.08 51.15 -72.72
C HIS A 5 -22.89 51.95 -71.40
N HIS A 6 -21.78 52.04 -70.64
CA HIS A 6 -20.33 52.09 -70.94
C HIS A 6 -19.52 52.18 -69.60
N PHE A 7 -18.18 52.14 -69.71
CA PHE A 7 -17.11 52.56 -68.75
C PHE A 7 -16.50 51.54 -67.76
N LEU A 8 -15.42 50.86 -68.16
CA LEU A 8 -14.03 51.21 -67.80
C LEU A 8 -13.04 50.13 -68.26
N LEU A 9 -12.40 50.40 -69.40
CA LEU A 9 -11.19 49.77 -69.92
C LEU A 9 -10.18 50.92 -70.13
N LEU A 10 -8.90 50.67 -69.83
CA LEU A 10 -7.71 51.36 -70.34
C LEU A 10 -7.41 52.81 -69.88
N TYR A 11 -6.61 52.92 -68.82
CA TYR A 11 -5.48 53.85 -68.61
C TYR A 11 -4.64 53.17 -67.49
N ALA A 12 -3.34 52.89 -67.54
CA ALA A 12 -2.26 53.43 -68.35
C ALA A 12 -1.18 52.36 -68.56
N PHE A 13 -0.82 52.15 -69.84
CA PHE A 13 0.39 51.49 -70.27
C PHE A 13 1.28 52.59 -70.83
N SER A 14 2.26 53.06 -70.06
CA SER A 14 3.41 53.80 -70.56
C SER A 14 4.39 54.06 -69.41
N LEU A 15 5.47 53.28 -69.36
CA LEU A 15 6.81 53.81 -69.60
C LEU A 15 7.86 52.72 -69.41
N LEU A 16 8.52 52.45 -70.53
CA LEU A 16 9.79 51.76 -70.64
C LEU A 16 10.86 52.39 -69.73
N THR A 17 11.78 51.53 -69.30
CA THR A 17 13.23 51.77 -69.15
C THR A 17 13.68 52.91 -68.24
N ALA A 18 14.14 52.52 -67.05
CA ALA A 18 15.34 52.95 -66.30
C ALA A 18 15.01 52.74 -64.81
N TYR A 19 15.74 51.95 -64.02
CA TYR A 19 17.13 52.16 -63.66
C TYR A 19 17.69 50.89 -62.98
N SER A 20 18.91 50.54 -63.41
CA SER A 20 20.01 49.89 -62.69
C SER A 20 19.71 48.98 -61.48
N THR A 21 20.08 47.71 -61.66
CA THR A 21 20.84 46.90 -60.72
C THR A 21 21.50 47.69 -59.58
N LEU A 22 20.92 47.61 -58.38
CA LEU A 22 21.66 47.84 -57.14
C LEU A 22 21.95 46.47 -56.52
N THR A 23 23.09 45.92 -56.90
CA THR A 23 23.74 44.80 -56.24
C THR A 23 24.00 45.17 -54.79
N TRP A 24 23.15 44.73 -53.87
CA TRP A 24 23.59 44.50 -52.50
C TRP A 24 24.31 43.15 -52.50
N ASN A 25 25.64 43.23 -52.60
CA ASN A 25 26.54 42.14 -52.24
C ASN A 25 26.28 41.77 -50.78
N LEU A 26 25.39 40.82 -50.55
CA LEU A 26 25.40 40.01 -49.35
C LEU A 26 26.58 39.03 -49.48
N PRO A 27 27.43 38.89 -48.44
CA PRO A 27 28.51 37.91 -48.44
C PRO A 27 27.94 36.49 -48.62
N PRO A 28 28.72 35.56 -49.20
CA PRO A 28 28.21 34.30 -49.71
C PRO A 28 27.66 33.42 -48.58
N GLU A 29 26.41 33.01 -48.77
CA GLU A 29 25.80 31.72 -48.40
C GLU A 29 26.49 30.94 -47.27
N SER A 30 26.06 31.16 -46.03
CA SER A 30 26.27 30.22 -44.93
C SER A 30 25.14 29.18 -44.89
N HIS A 31 24.86 28.52 -46.02
CA HIS A 31 24.02 27.33 -45.98
C HIS A 31 24.89 26.18 -45.47
N ILE A 32 24.46 25.48 -44.42
CA ILE A 32 24.96 24.14 -44.08
C ILE A 32 23.93 23.15 -44.65
N PRO A 33 23.89 22.90 -45.97
CA PRO A 33 22.83 22.11 -46.61
C PRO A 33 22.74 20.65 -46.16
N ASN A 34 23.61 20.17 -45.26
CA ASN A 34 23.72 18.75 -44.90
C ASN A 34 23.84 18.43 -43.40
N LEU A 35 23.60 19.39 -42.51
CA LEU A 35 23.25 19.06 -41.10
C LEU A 35 22.04 18.11 -41.08
N VAL A 36 21.14 18.27 -42.04
CA VAL A 36 19.98 17.40 -42.30
C VAL A 36 20.38 15.95 -42.52
N GLN A 37 21.44 15.68 -43.29
CA GLN A 37 21.87 14.30 -43.58
C GLN A 37 22.40 13.62 -42.33
N LEU A 38 23.24 14.31 -41.56
CA LEU A 38 23.77 13.80 -40.29
C LEU A 38 22.62 13.56 -39.29
N VAL A 39 21.73 14.54 -39.10
CA VAL A 39 20.59 14.40 -38.18
C VAL A 39 19.62 13.32 -38.66
N ARG A 40 19.39 13.17 -39.97
CA ARG A 40 18.59 12.08 -40.53
C ARG A 40 19.22 10.72 -40.27
N LYS A 41 20.55 10.59 -40.36
CA LYS A 41 21.25 9.36 -39.99
C LYS A 41 21.09 9.05 -38.49
N ILE A 42 21.29 10.05 -37.64
CA ILE A 42 21.11 9.89 -36.17
C ILE A 42 19.67 9.46 -35.86
N ASP A 43 18.68 10.01 -36.57
CA ASP A 43 17.27 9.65 -36.43
C ASP A 43 16.95 8.22 -36.90
N LEU A 44 17.68 7.72 -37.91
CA LEU A 44 17.59 6.33 -38.37
C LEU A 44 18.23 5.35 -37.38
N GLU A 45 19.30 5.74 -36.70
CA GLU A 45 19.93 4.93 -35.64
C GLU A 45 19.01 4.79 -34.43
N ARG A 46 18.47 5.91 -33.95
CA ARG A 46 17.46 5.96 -32.89
C ARG A 46 16.59 7.20 -33.11
N LYS A 47 15.28 7.03 -33.07
CA LYS A 47 14.34 8.14 -33.34
C LYS A 47 14.62 9.36 -32.44
N ILE A 48 14.50 10.56 -33.01
CA ILE A 48 14.63 11.84 -32.32
C ILE A 48 13.24 12.49 -32.22
N ASP A 49 12.69 12.57 -31.02
CA ASP A 49 11.40 13.22 -30.76
C ASP A 49 11.55 14.74 -30.55
N ALA A 50 12.67 15.16 -29.94
CA ALA A 50 12.97 16.56 -29.70
C ALA A 50 14.47 16.88 -29.87
N ILE A 51 14.76 18.09 -30.33
CA ILE A 51 16.11 18.64 -30.44
C ILE A 51 16.24 19.80 -29.46
N LEU A 52 17.25 19.73 -28.60
CA LEU A 52 17.58 20.79 -27.66
C LEU A 52 18.79 21.57 -28.19
N ILE A 53 18.65 22.88 -28.42
CA ILE A 53 19.77 23.72 -28.85
C ILE A 53 20.10 24.72 -27.74
N MET A 54 21.31 24.64 -27.18
CA MET A 54 21.77 25.59 -26.16
C MET A 54 22.55 26.75 -26.78
N ASN A 55 22.30 27.97 -26.28
CA ASN A 55 22.94 29.24 -26.68
C ASN A 55 22.74 29.64 -28.14
N ALA A 56 21.53 29.45 -28.69
CA ALA A 56 21.22 29.81 -30.07
C ALA A 56 21.25 31.33 -30.37
N LEU A 57 21.12 32.21 -29.36
CA LEU A 57 20.73 33.62 -29.57
C LEU A 57 21.70 34.70 -29.07
N ASN A 58 22.80 34.36 -28.37
CA ASN A 58 23.59 35.40 -27.67
C ASN A 58 25.07 35.51 -28.03
N THR A 59 25.50 34.98 -29.18
CA THR A 59 26.84 35.28 -29.70
C THR A 59 26.78 35.52 -31.19
N ARG A 60 27.57 36.47 -31.72
CA ARG A 60 27.93 36.57 -33.15
C ARG A 60 28.72 35.33 -33.66
N LYS A 61 28.64 34.21 -32.92
CA LYS A 61 29.33 32.93 -33.08
C LYS A 61 28.35 31.76 -32.92
N CYS A 62 27.06 31.93 -33.23
CA CYS A 62 26.18 30.77 -33.39
C CYS A 62 26.56 30.05 -34.69
N CYS A 63 26.87 28.76 -34.57
CA CYS A 63 27.24 27.89 -35.69
C CYS A 63 26.04 27.44 -36.53
N LEU A 64 24.82 27.71 -36.07
CA LEU A 64 23.56 27.41 -36.76
C LEU A 64 22.87 28.71 -37.14
N SER A 65 22.45 28.83 -38.40
CA SER A 65 21.63 29.93 -38.89
C SER A 65 20.15 29.73 -38.56
N ASP A 66 19.36 30.80 -38.64
CA ASP A 66 17.89 30.72 -38.48
C ASP A 66 17.26 29.75 -39.51
N GLU A 67 17.84 29.66 -40.71
CA GLU A 67 17.41 28.70 -41.73
C GLU A 67 17.73 27.26 -41.32
N ASP A 68 18.90 27.00 -40.70
CA ASP A 68 19.26 25.67 -40.20
C ASP A 68 18.30 25.23 -39.07
N ILE A 69 17.93 26.14 -38.17
CA ILE A 69 16.96 25.87 -37.09
C ILE A 69 15.57 25.56 -37.67
N LYS A 70 15.15 26.30 -38.70
CA LYS A 70 13.88 26.09 -39.40
C LYS A 70 13.84 24.73 -40.12
N ILE A 71 14.97 24.30 -40.68
CA ILE A 71 15.09 22.99 -41.30
C ILE A 71 15.02 21.89 -40.23
N LEU A 72 15.69 22.06 -39.08
CA LEU A 72 15.61 21.10 -37.97
C LEU A 72 14.20 21.00 -37.37
N SER A 73 13.39 22.06 -37.45
CA SER A 73 12.03 22.12 -36.90
C SER A 73 10.93 21.61 -37.84
N THR A 74 11.26 21.26 -39.09
CA THR A 74 10.25 20.96 -40.12
C THR A 74 9.37 19.73 -39.80
N ASN A 75 9.78 18.85 -38.86
CA ASN A 75 8.97 17.71 -38.37
C ASN A 75 9.26 17.33 -36.90
N ARG A 76 10.00 18.16 -36.15
CA ARG A 76 10.46 17.83 -34.79
C ARG A 76 10.29 19.01 -33.86
N THR A 77 10.11 18.73 -32.58
CA THR A 77 10.09 19.80 -31.58
C THR A 77 11.51 20.29 -31.33
N VAL A 78 11.79 21.56 -31.67
CA VAL A 78 13.08 22.19 -31.38
C VAL A 78 12.89 23.13 -30.19
N ARG A 79 13.62 22.90 -29.11
CA ARG A 79 13.61 23.74 -27.91
C ARG A 79 14.93 24.50 -27.82
N LEU A 80 14.86 25.82 -27.82
CA LEU A 80 16.02 26.70 -27.68
C LEU A 80 16.20 27.08 -26.21
N PHE A 81 17.40 26.88 -25.67
CA PHE A 81 17.76 27.20 -24.29
C PHE A 81 18.89 28.22 -24.25
N GLN A 82 18.84 29.16 -23.31
CA GLN A 82 19.95 30.05 -22.99
C GLN A 82 20.76 29.46 -21.84
N ALA A 83 22.10 29.62 -21.86
CA ALA A 83 22.97 29.04 -20.84
C ALA A 83 22.65 29.50 -19.42
N GLU A 84 22.09 30.70 -19.23
CA GLU A 84 21.79 31.26 -17.91
C GLU A 84 20.44 30.83 -17.33
N THR A 85 19.64 30.01 -18.03
CA THR A 85 18.38 29.54 -17.47
C THR A 85 18.64 28.56 -16.34
N ASN A 86 18.26 28.92 -15.11
CA ASN A 86 18.20 27.99 -13.97
C ASN A 86 17.49 26.69 -14.40
N CYS A 87 17.94 25.54 -13.89
CA CYS A 87 17.37 24.21 -14.18
C CYS A 87 15.90 24.01 -13.69
N SER A 88 15.07 25.06 -13.65
CA SER A 88 13.66 24.98 -13.26
C SER A 88 12.87 24.22 -14.32
N HIS A 89 12.11 23.21 -13.89
CA HIS A 89 11.05 22.39 -14.53
C HIS A 89 11.17 21.95 -16.01
N SER A 90 11.79 22.71 -16.90
CA SER A 90 11.93 22.49 -18.34
C SER A 90 12.88 21.33 -18.70
N PHE A 91 13.85 21.02 -17.82
CA PHE A 91 14.67 19.80 -17.95
C PHE A 91 13.96 18.55 -17.39
N ALA A 92 12.84 18.67 -16.66
CA ALA A 92 12.12 17.51 -16.13
C ALA A 92 11.41 16.69 -17.23
N ASP A 93 10.99 17.35 -18.32
CA ASP A 93 10.29 16.73 -19.47
C ASP A 93 11.24 16.11 -20.52
N LEU A 94 12.53 16.00 -20.22
CA LEU A 94 13.54 15.53 -21.15
C LEU A 94 13.50 13.99 -21.28
N ASN A 95 13.05 13.47 -22.44
CA ASN A 95 13.05 12.04 -22.75
C ASN A 95 14.42 11.54 -23.24
N ALA A 96 14.70 10.23 -23.17
CA ALA A 96 15.93 9.64 -23.69
C ALA A 96 16.09 9.83 -25.21
N ASP A 97 14.97 9.98 -25.93
CA ASP A 97 14.92 10.07 -27.39
C ASP A 97 15.12 11.49 -27.92
N MET A 98 15.99 12.26 -27.28
CA MET A 98 16.34 13.62 -27.73
C MET A 98 17.78 13.73 -28.20
N LEU A 99 18.02 14.74 -29.03
CA LEU A 99 19.35 15.13 -29.49
C LEU A 99 19.70 16.52 -28.94
N PHE A 100 20.77 16.58 -28.18
CA PHE A 100 21.31 17.82 -27.66
C PHE A 100 22.35 18.39 -28.63
N ILE A 101 22.22 19.66 -29.02
CA ILE A 101 23.13 20.34 -29.94
C ILE A 101 23.69 21.60 -29.27
N ARG A 102 25.01 21.77 -29.32
CA ARG A 102 25.67 22.97 -28.80
C ARG A 102 26.84 23.39 -29.67
N CYS A 103 26.89 24.68 -29.97
CA CYS A 103 28.05 25.29 -30.61
C CYS A 103 29.18 25.49 -29.59
N VAL A 104 30.41 25.18 -30.00
CA VAL A 104 31.62 25.32 -29.20
C VAL A 104 32.56 26.31 -29.89
N SER A 105 33.10 27.26 -29.13
CA SER A 105 34.11 28.20 -29.60
C SER A 105 35.48 27.55 -29.72
N GLU A 106 36.40 28.18 -30.47
CA GLU A 106 37.77 27.67 -30.69
C GLU A 106 38.51 27.35 -29.38
N ASN A 107 38.30 28.17 -28.34
CA ASN A 107 38.81 27.92 -26.99
C ASN A 107 37.69 27.34 -26.13
N PHE A 108 37.85 26.10 -25.69
CA PHE A 108 36.88 25.42 -24.86
C PHE A 108 37.23 25.55 -23.37
N ALA A 109 36.30 26.09 -22.57
CA ALA A 109 36.40 26.11 -21.12
C ALA A 109 35.39 25.10 -20.52
N PRO A 110 35.84 24.13 -19.70
CA PRO A 110 34.97 23.12 -19.07
C PRO A 110 33.76 23.69 -18.32
N GLU A 111 33.94 24.83 -17.66
CA GLU A 111 32.92 25.54 -16.87
C GLU A 111 31.67 25.86 -17.69
N GLN A 112 31.82 26.04 -19.01
CA GLN A 112 30.70 26.31 -19.91
C GLN A 112 29.68 25.16 -19.96
N LEU A 113 30.09 23.92 -19.66
CA LEU A 113 29.23 22.75 -19.66
C LEU A 113 28.71 22.36 -18.28
N ASP A 114 29.26 22.89 -17.19
CA ASP A 114 28.93 22.42 -15.83
C ASP A 114 27.44 22.54 -15.51
N GLN A 115 26.81 23.69 -15.80
CA GLN A 115 25.36 23.89 -15.57
C GLN A 115 24.51 22.88 -16.35
N MET A 116 24.87 22.62 -17.61
CA MET A 116 24.20 21.64 -18.46
C MET A 116 24.34 20.22 -17.90
N VAL A 117 25.56 19.85 -17.49
CA VAL A 117 25.88 18.54 -16.90
C VAL A 117 25.12 18.33 -15.59
N VAL A 118 24.92 19.39 -14.81
CA VAL A 118 24.10 19.37 -13.59
C VAL A 118 22.63 19.17 -13.93
N CYS A 119 22.06 19.91 -14.89
CA CYS A 119 20.64 19.79 -15.25
C CYS A 119 20.28 18.42 -15.85
N LEU A 120 21.24 17.69 -16.42
CA LEU A 120 21.01 16.33 -16.93
C LEU A 120 20.79 15.29 -15.82
N GLU A 121 21.24 15.57 -14.60
CA GLU A 121 21.19 14.66 -13.45
C GLU A 121 21.54 13.21 -13.84
N ASN A 122 20.62 12.26 -13.69
CA ASN A 122 20.84 10.83 -13.95
C ASN A 122 20.71 10.45 -15.45
N ARG A 123 20.36 11.39 -16.33
CA ARG A 123 20.23 11.17 -17.78
C ARG A 123 21.59 11.29 -18.48
N ARG A 124 22.49 10.34 -18.21
CA ARG A 124 23.85 10.32 -18.76
C ARG A 124 23.96 9.69 -20.14
N ASN A 125 22.91 9.00 -20.61
CA ASN A 125 22.84 8.36 -21.92
C ASN A 125 22.28 9.27 -23.04
N VAL A 126 22.08 10.56 -22.78
CA VAL A 126 21.56 11.53 -23.77
C VAL A 126 22.56 11.71 -24.91
N ARG A 127 22.06 11.76 -26.15
CA ARG A 127 22.85 11.97 -27.36
C ARG A 127 23.22 13.43 -27.50
N MET A 128 24.51 13.73 -27.59
CA MET A 128 25.03 15.10 -27.69
C MET A 128 25.88 15.29 -28.94
N MET A 129 25.66 16.41 -29.61
CA MET A 129 26.41 16.84 -30.78
C MET A 129 27.00 18.23 -30.52
N PHE A 130 28.32 18.31 -30.52
CA PHE A 130 29.07 19.55 -30.44
C PHE A 130 29.49 19.99 -31.83
N ILE A 131 29.25 21.26 -32.16
CA ILE A 131 29.63 21.84 -33.45
C ILE A 131 30.67 22.93 -33.19
N TRP A 132 31.88 22.74 -33.67
CA TRP A 132 32.97 23.71 -33.53
C TRP A 132 32.78 24.86 -34.53
N SER A 133 32.97 26.10 -34.09
CA SER A 133 32.88 27.28 -34.96
C SER A 133 34.00 27.37 -35.99
N SER A 134 35.12 26.69 -35.76
CA SER A 134 36.31 26.67 -36.60
C SER A 134 36.17 25.70 -37.78
N GLU A 135 36.92 25.99 -38.84
CA GLU A 135 37.08 25.11 -40.00
C GLU A 135 38.37 24.31 -39.85
N TYR A 136 38.33 23.00 -40.10
CA TYR A 136 39.46 22.10 -39.87
C TYR A 136 40.36 21.93 -41.11
N THR A 137 39.78 21.93 -42.30
CA THR A 137 40.47 21.66 -43.57
C THR A 137 41.30 22.85 -44.07
N GLU A 138 40.84 24.10 -43.87
CA GLU A 138 41.51 25.31 -44.35
C GLU A 138 42.70 25.76 -43.47
N VAL A 139 42.84 25.17 -42.29
CA VAL A 139 43.78 25.61 -41.24
C VAL A 139 45.15 24.94 -41.39
N THR A 140 46.22 25.65 -40.98
CA THR A 140 47.61 25.17 -41.07
C THR A 140 47.86 23.98 -40.13
N SER A 141 48.88 23.15 -40.40
CA SER A 141 49.21 21.98 -39.57
C SER A 141 49.40 22.27 -38.06
N PRO A 142 50.07 23.35 -37.60
CA PRO A 142 50.17 23.65 -36.17
C PRO A 142 48.82 24.02 -35.54
N GLN A 143 48.02 24.83 -36.23
CA GLN A 143 46.69 25.24 -35.76
C GLN A 143 45.71 24.05 -35.74
N ARG A 144 45.85 23.07 -36.65
CA ARG A 144 45.07 21.81 -36.57
C ARG A 144 45.42 21.01 -35.32
N ALA A 145 46.68 20.99 -34.91
CA ALA A 145 47.09 20.31 -33.68
C ALA A 145 46.48 20.99 -32.44
N GLU A 146 46.41 22.32 -32.42
CA GLU A 146 45.71 23.08 -31.37
C GLU A 146 44.22 22.75 -31.33
N LEU A 147 43.53 22.72 -32.48
CA LEU A 147 42.12 22.34 -32.55
C LEU A 147 41.86 20.90 -32.08
N MET A 148 42.75 19.96 -32.39
CA MET A 148 42.67 18.60 -31.86
C MET A 148 42.86 18.56 -30.34
N GLN A 149 43.77 19.37 -29.80
CA GLN A 149 43.99 19.45 -28.36
C GLN A 149 42.76 20.00 -27.62
N GLU A 150 42.11 21.04 -28.16
CA GLU A 150 40.86 21.57 -27.61
C GLU A 150 39.72 20.56 -27.68
N GLN A 151 39.67 19.78 -28.77
CA GLN A 151 38.70 18.71 -28.91
C GLN A 151 38.94 17.55 -27.93
N GLU A 152 40.19 17.17 -27.70
CA GLU A 152 40.55 16.19 -26.68
C GLU A 152 40.18 16.68 -25.27
N LYS A 153 40.39 17.97 -24.97
CA LYS A 153 39.96 18.58 -23.70
C LYS A 153 38.43 18.46 -23.51
N LEU A 154 37.64 18.76 -24.53
CA LEU A 154 36.18 18.62 -24.50
C LEU A 154 35.75 17.17 -24.21
N PHE A 155 36.29 16.21 -24.96
CA PHE A 155 35.89 14.81 -24.81
C PHE A 155 36.39 14.19 -23.50
N THR A 156 37.58 14.57 -23.03
CA THR A 156 38.11 14.16 -21.72
C THR A 156 37.20 14.67 -20.59
N TYR A 157 36.75 15.92 -20.68
CA TYR A 157 35.77 16.46 -19.74
C TYR A 157 34.44 15.68 -19.80
N CYS A 158 33.89 15.45 -20.99
CA CYS A 158 32.66 14.66 -21.16
C CYS A 158 32.79 13.23 -20.58
N ALA A 159 33.93 12.58 -20.78
CA ALA A 159 34.24 11.27 -20.22
C ALA A 159 34.31 11.32 -18.69
N SER A 160 34.96 12.34 -18.10
CA SER A 160 35.03 12.52 -16.64
C SER A 160 33.64 12.72 -16.01
N LYS A 161 32.69 13.26 -16.79
CA LYS A 161 31.28 13.45 -16.41
C LYS A 161 30.36 12.29 -16.82
N ARG A 162 30.93 11.15 -17.26
CA ARG A 162 30.20 9.91 -17.62
C ARG A 162 29.21 10.07 -18.80
N LEU A 163 29.47 11.00 -19.72
CA LEU A 163 28.61 11.25 -20.87
C LEU A 163 28.97 10.35 -22.06
N LEU A 164 28.35 9.17 -22.17
CA LEU A 164 28.79 8.17 -23.14
C LEU A 164 28.50 8.54 -24.60
N ASN A 165 27.42 9.26 -24.88
CA ASN A 165 26.94 9.48 -26.25
C ASN A 165 27.23 10.90 -26.72
N VAL A 166 28.48 11.13 -27.12
CA VAL A 166 28.94 12.46 -27.56
C VAL A 166 29.68 12.37 -28.90
N ILE A 167 29.28 13.22 -29.84
CA ILE A 167 29.98 13.45 -31.10
C ILE A 167 30.35 14.93 -31.25
N GLY A 168 31.41 15.19 -32.01
CA GLY A 168 31.89 16.52 -32.35
C GLY A 168 32.10 16.64 -33.86
N ILE A 169 31.71 17.76 -34.45
CA ILE A 169 31.94 18.08 -35.86
C ILE A 169 32.51 19.49 -36.00
N TYR A 170 33.34 19.72 -37.01
CA TYR A 170 33.79 21.05 -37.40
C TYR A 170 32.83 21.70 -38.39
N ARG A 171 32.91 23.03 -38.54
CA ARG A 171 31.99 23.79 -39.40
C ARG A 171 32.04 23.34 -40.87
N ASP A 172 33.23 22.94 -41.31
CA ASP A 172 33.52 22.41 -42.64
C ASP A 172 33.40 20.88 -42.72
N PHE A 173 32.54 20.29 -41.89
CA PHE A 173 32.25 18.84 -41.86
C PHE A 173 32.06 18.21 -43.25
N LEU A 174 31.52 18.95 -44.21
CA LEU A 174 31.34 18.47 -45.58
C LEU A 174 32.66 18.21 -46.33
N ARG A 175 33.68 19.02 -46.07
CA ARG A 175 35.01 18.84 -46.64
C ARG A 175 35.83 17.85 -45.82
N ASP A 176 35.68 17.87 -44.49
CA ASP A 176 36.36 16.93 -43.62
C ASP A 176 35.83 15.50 -43.81
N GLY A 177 34.51 15.31 -43.89
CA GLY A 177 33.83 14.01 -44.04
C GLY A 177 33.84 13.14 -42.78
N HIS A 178 34.37 13.66 -41.67
CA HIS A 178 34.56 12.93 -40.43
C HIS A 178 33.83 13.59 -39.25
N TYR A 179 33.34 12.76 -38.34
CA TYR A 179 32.95 13.19 -37.01
C TYR A 179 33.93 12.62 -35.98
N TYR A 180 34.04 13.31 -34.86
CA TYR A 180 34.91 12.97 -33.77
C TYR A 180 34.07 12.44 -32.62
N THR A 181 34.57 11.41 -31.98
CA THR A 181 33.99 10.83 -30.77
C THR A 181 35.11 10.19 -29.98
N TYR A 182 34.79 9.44 -28.92
CA TYR A 182 35.79 8.73 -28.14
C TYR A 182 35.28 7.35 -27.73
N SER A 183 36.17 6.41 -27.46
CA SER A 183 35.82 5.15 -26.80
C SER A 183 35.98 5.32 -25.30
N TYR A 184 35.00 4.86 -24.51
CA TYR A 184 35.07 4.88 -23.05
C TYR A 184 35.72 3.61 -22.48
N PHE A 185 35.51 2.46 -23.15
CA PHE A 185 35.97 1.14 -22.69
C PHE A 185 37.01 0.53 -23.64
N PRO A 186 38.08 -0.11 -23.11
CA PRO A 186 38.41 -0.24 -21.68
C PRO A 186 39.05 1.03 -21.08
N HIS A 187 39.60 1.90 -21.93
CA HIS A 187 40.18 3.18 -21.54
C HIS A 187 39.78 4.27 -22.55
N PHE A 188 39.87 5.53 -22.14
CA PHE A 188 39.58 6.67 -22.99
C PHE A 188 40.47 6.69 -24.23
N GLN A 189 39.87 6.74 -25.43
CA GLN A 189 40.58 6.87 -26.70
C GLN A 189 39.80 7.77 -27.65
N LEU A 190 40.40 8.85 -28.14
CA LEU A 190 39.78 9.69 -29.16
C LEU A 190 39.69 8.93 -30.49
N GLN A 191 38.55 9.07 -31.19
CA GLN A 191 38.26 8.39 -32.45
C GLN A 191 37.77 9.40 -33.48
N ARG A 192 38.32 9.31 -34.69
CA ARG A 192 37.87 10.03 -35.88
C ARG A 192 37.21 9.02 -36.80
N LYS A 193 35.93 9.23 -37.10
CA LYS A 193 35.08 8.27 -37.82
C LYS A 193 34.37 8.93 -38.99
N THR A 194 33.90 8.12 -39.93
CA THR A 194 33.09 8.58 -41.06
C THR A 194 31.61 8.29 -40.83
N LEU A 195 30.73 8.93 -41.60
CA LEU A 195 29.28 8.66 -41.59
C LEU A 195 28.90 7.23 -42.01
N ALA A 196 29.84 6.34 -42.37
CA ALA A 196 29.54 4.93 -42.57
C ALA A 196 29.31 4.17 -41.25
N GLU A 197 29.88 4.65 -40.14
CA GLU A 197 29.79 4.02 -38.81
C GLU A 197 28.75 4.69 -37.92
N ASP A 198 28.07 3.94 -37.06
CA ASP A 198 27.07 4.47 -36.11
C ASP A 198 27.59 5.65 -35.29
N CYS A 199 26.85 6.75 -35.28
CA CYS A 199 27.19 7.98 -34.55
C CYS A 199 27.06 7.80 -33.04
N PHE A 200 26.02 7.10 -32.57
CA PHE A 200 25.76 6.85 -31.16
C PHE A 200 25.56 5.35 -30.87
N PRO A 201 26.63 4.53 -30.93
CA PRO A 201 26.52 3.10 -30.62
C PRO A 201 26.21 2.88 -29.13
N ASP A 202 25.51 1.79 -28.81
CA ASP A 202 25.32 1.36 -27.42
C ASP A 202 26.65 0.85 -26.83
N ARG A 203 27.35 1.73 -26.13
CA ARG A 203 28.68 1.46 -25.54
C ARG A 203 28.61 0.57 -24.31
N VAL A 204 27.46 0.49 -23.63
CA VAL A 204 27.31 -0.33 -22.43
C VAL A 204 27.08 -1.80 -22.79
N LYS A 205 26.69 -2.08 -24.03
CA LYS A 205 26.51 -3.44 -24.54
C LYS A 205 27.78 -4.31 -24.48
N ASP A 206 28.96 -3.70 -24.60
CA ASP A 206 30.25 -4.39 -24.48
C ASP A 206 31.27 -3.49 -23.76
N VAL A 207 31.48 -3.75 -22.46
CA VAL A 207 32.43 -3.02 -21.62
C VAL A 207 33.84 -3.61 -21.64
N LYS A 208 34.10 -4.59 -22.51
CA LYS A 208 35.43 -5.17 -22.77
C LYS A 208 36.17 -5.63 -21.51
N GLY A 209 35.47 -6.34 -20.63
CA GLY A 209 36.02 -6.95 -19.42
C GLY A 209 36.07 -6.03 -18.20
N LEU A 210 35.54 -4.80 -18.27
CA LEU A 210 35.49 -3.89 -17.12
C LEU A 210 34.80 -4.56 -15.92
N ALA A 211 35.41 -4.44 -14.75
CA ALA A 211 34.88 -4.98 -13.51
C ALA A 211 33.89 -4.00 -12.85
N ILE A 212 32.65 -4.44 -12.66
CA ILE A 212 31.65 -3.75 -11.84
C ILE A 212 32.07 -3.91 -10.38
N ARG A 213 32.37 -2.81 -9.70
CA ARG A 213 32.80 -2.80 -8.30
C ARG A 213 31.57 -2.85 -7.40
N THR A 214 31.47 -3.90 -6.60
CA THR A 214 30.28 -4.17 -5.77
C THR A 214 30.64 -4.83 -4.45
N VAL A 215 29.71 -4.81 -3.49
CA VAL A 215 29.83 -5.46 -2.17
C VAL A 215 28.44 -5.98 -1.75
N PRO A 216 28.34 -7.20 -1.18
CA PRO A 216 27.13 -7.74 -0.57
C PRO A 216 26.78 -7.07 0.77
N ASP A 217 25.51 -6.73 0.97
CA ASP A 217 24.96 -6.31 2.28
C ASP A 217 24.91 -7.46 3.31
N GLN A 218 25.05 -8.70 2.86
CA GLN A 218 24.93 -9.92 3.66
C GLN A 218 23.58 -10.05 4.40
N LEU A 219 22.52 -9.42 3.87
CA LEU A 219 21.19 -9.54 4.44
C LEU A 219 20.47 -10.76 3.87
N GLU A 220 19.92 -11.57 4.78
CA GLU A 220 19.12 -12.74 4.43
C GLU A 220 17.74 -12.30 3.91
N PRO A 221 17.22 -12.89 2.82
CA PRO A 221 17.76 -14.09 2.14
C PRO A 221 18.57 -13.77 0.86
N TRP A 222 18.60 -12.52 0.42
CA TRP A 222 18.92 -12.18 -0.96
C TRP A 222 20.41 -12.02 -1.29
N SER A 223 21.26 -11.91 -0.26
CA SER A 223 22.71 -11.76 -0.36
C SER A 223 23.36 -12.56 0.75
N LEU A 224 23.98 -13.67 0.39
CA LEU A 224 24.48 -14.67 1.34
C LEU A 224 25.99 -14.81 1.14
N VAL A 225 26.72 -14.70 2.26
CA VAL A 225 28.16 -14.90 2.30
C VAL A 225 28.45 -16.03 3.28
N TRP A 226 29.24 -17.00 2.84
CA TRP A 226 29.71 -18.08 3.70
C TRP A 226 31.15 -18.45 3.36
N ARG A 227 31.79 -19.13 4.31
CA ARG A 227 33.11 -19.70 4.14
C ARG A 227 32.97 -21.20 3.95
N GLU A 228 33.56 -21.73 2.89
CA GLU A 228 33.68 -23.17 2.70
C GLU A 228 34.71 -23.78 3.64
N ASP A 229 34.65 -25.10 3.80
CA ASP A 229 35.56 -25.85 4.68
C ASP A 229 37.03 -25.75 4.21
N ASN A 230 37.26 -25.40 2.93
CA ASN A 230 38.58 -25.12 2.34
C ASN A 230 39.11 -23.69 2.62
N GLY A 231 38.34 -22.84 3.32
CA GLY A 231 38.69 -21.46 3.64
C GLY A 231 38.31 -20.41 2.57
N THR A 232 37.78 -20.82 1.42
CA THR A 232 37.32 -19.89 0.37
C THR A 232 36.03 -19.18 0.78
N VAL A 233 35.91 -17.88 0.47
CA VAL A 233 34.70 -17.09 0.74
C VAL A 233 33.87 -17.02 -0.52
N ASN A 234 32.62 -17.48 -0.43
CA ASN A 234 31.69 -17.49 -1.54
C ASN A 234 30.49 -16.57 -1.28
N VAL A 235 30.02 -15.94 -2.35
CA VAL A 235 28.85 -15.05 -2.37
C VAL A 235 27.77 -15.65 -3.25
N ILE A 236 26.57 -15.84 -2.71
CA ILE A 236 25.38 -16.37 -3.39
C ILE A 236 24.15 -15.53 -3.02
N GLY A 237 22.98 -15.91 -3.53
CA GLY A 237 21.73 -15.21 -3.34
C GLY A 237 21.21 -14.61 -4.64
N PHE A 238 19.94 -14.21 -4.62
CA PHE A 238 19.23 -13.66 -5.76
C PHE A 238 19.89 -12.40 -6.33
N LEU A 239 20.34 -11.46 -5.48
CA LEU A 239 20.97 -10.21 -5.95
C LEU A 239 22.33 -10.45 -6.62
N LYS A 240 23.09 -11.44 -6.13
CA LYS A 240 24.34 -11.87 -6.75
C LYS A 240 24.10 -12.47 -8.14
N LYS A 241 23.12 -13.37 -8.26
CA LYS A 241 22.73 -13.96 -9.56
C LYS A 241 22.33 -12.86 -10.55
N PHE A 242 21.58 -11.87 -10.07
CA PHE A 242 21.15 -10.72 -10.86
C PHE A 242 22.34 -9.93 -11.44
N LEU A 243 23.23 -9.45 -10.58
CA LEU A 243 24.37 -8.65 -11.04
C LEU A 243 25.37 -9.47 -11.85
N GLN A 244 25.51 -10.77 -11.56
CA GLN A 244 26.38 -11.66 -12.33
C GLN A 244 25.87 -11.85 -13.76
N GLU A 245 24.57 -12.03 -13.95
CA GLU A 245 23.99 -12.09 -15.29
C GLU A 245 24.07 -10.76 -16.02
N PHE A 246 23.92 -9.63 -15.31
CA PHE A 246 24.12 -8.31 -15.90
C PHE A 246 25.56 -8.13 -16.39
N ALA A 247 26.56 -8.44 -15.54
CA ALA A 247 27.97 -8.36 -15.90
C ALA A 247 28.29 -9.23 -17.13
N LYS A 248 27.81 -10.48 -17.18
CA LYS A 248 27.99 -11.36 -18.35
C LYS A 248 27.37 -10.77 -19.62
N ARG A 249 26.16 -10.21 -19.53
CA ARG A 249 25.43 -9.66 -20.68
C ARG A 249 26.15 -8.49 -21.34
N ILE A 250 26.88 -7.70 -20.54
CA ILE A 250 27.66 -6.56 -21.04
C ILE A 250 29.13 -6.89 -21.31
N ASN A 251 29.51 -8.18 -21.29
CA ASN A 251 30.91 -8.63 -21.40
C ASN A 251 31.83 -7.97 -20.34
N GLY A 252 31.32 -7.80 -19.12
CA GLY A 252 32.03 -7.30 -17.95
C GLY A 252 32.29 -8.39 -16.91
N SER A 253 32.94 -8.01 -15.82
CA SER A 253 33.21 -8.87 -14.67
C SER A 253 32.70 -8.24 -13.36
N ILE A 254 32.72 -8.98 -12.25
CA ILE A 254 32.41 -8.45 -10.92
C ILE A 254 33.70 -8.42 -10.11
N SER A 255 33.92 -7.33 -9.37
CA SER A 255 35.02 -7.21 -8.41
C SER A 255 34.54 -6.71 -7.06
N TYR A 256 35.23 -7.14 -6.01
CA TYR A 256 35.01 -6.70 -4.63
C TYR A 256 36.19 -5.83 -4.23
N PRO A 257 36.05 -4.48 -4.20
CA PRO A 257 37.15 -3.60 -3.82
C PRO A 257 37.45 -3.62 -2.32
N LEU A 258 36.55 -4.22 -1.53
CA LEU A 258 36.67 -4.39 -0.09
C LEU A 258 36.67 -5.89 0.24
N PRO A 259 37.43 -6.33 1.26
CA PRO A 259 37.41 -7.72 1.69
C PRO A 259 36.01 -8.09 2.18
N VAL A 260 35.44 -9.14 1.59
CA VAL A 260 34.14 -9.68 1.98
C VAL A 260 34.36 -10.73 3.06
N GLU A 261 34.00 -10.41 4.29
CA GLU A 261 34.10 -11.33 5.42
C GLU A 261 32.71 -11.83 5.84
N PRO A 262 32.49 -13.15 5.98
CA PRO A 262 31.20 -13.67 6.43
C PRO A 262 30.79 -13.09 7.79
N GLU A 263 29.50 -12.79 7.93
CA GLU A 263 28.88 -12.33 9.19
C GLU A 263 29.28 -10.92 9.64
N ASN A 264 30.06 -10.20 8.83
CA ASN A 264 30.33 -8.79 9.01
C ASN A 264 29.39 -7.98 8.11
N VAL A 265 28.17 -7.73 8.59
CA VAL A 265 27.13 -6.96 7.87
C VAL A 265 27.57 -5.49 7.80
N PRO A 266 27.89 -4.96 6.61
CA PRO A 266 28.30 -3.56 6.48
C PRO A 266 27.12 -2.63 6.77
N ASP A 267 27.38 -1.52 7.47
CA ASP A 267 26.35 -0.52 7.70
C ASP A 267 26.00 0.22 6.40
N MET A 268 24.70 0.47 6.18
CA MET A 268 24.19 1.13 4.98
C MET A 268 24.78 2.54 4.82
N SER A 269 25.04 3.25 5.93
CA SER A 269 25.68 4.58 5.88
C SER A 269 27.08 4.52 5.26
N THR A 270 27.82 3.45 5.56
CA THR A 270 29.17 3.22 5.04
C THR A 270 29.09 2.86 3.56
N LEU A 271 28.17 1.98 3.16
CA LEU A 271 27.95 1.65 1.74
C LEU A 271 27.57 2.88 0.90
N ILE A 272 26.71 3.75 1.43
CA ILE A 272 26.34 5.02 0.78
C ILE A 272 27.58 5.93 0.64
N SER A 273 28.43 6.02 1.66
CA SER A 273 29.66 6.82 1.58
C SER A 273 30.64 6.31 0.52
N LEU A 274 30.71 5.00 0.32
CA LEU A 274 31.55 4.36 -0.69
C LEU A 274 31.03 4.55 -2.12
N LEU A 275 29.70 4.62 -2.29
CA LEU A 275 29.08 5.01 -3.55
C LEU A 275 29.32 6.48 -3.89
N LYS A 276 29.35 7.36 -2.88
CA LYS A 276 29.68 8.79 -3.06
C LYS A 276 31.13 9.00 -3.46
N ASN A 277 32.04 8.21 -2.90
CA ASN A 277 33.48 8.29 -3.16
C ASN A 277 33.90 7.49 -4.41
N ASP A 278 32.97 7.08 -5.27
CA ASP A 278 33.21 6.30 -6.48
C ASP A 278 34.06 5.04 -6.26
N THR A 279 34.06 4.47 -5.05
CA THR A 279 34.77 3.22 -4.73
C THR A 279 33.93 2.01 -5.15
N LEU A 280 32.60 2.14 -5.06
CA LEU A 280 31.61 1.16 -5.51
C LEU A 280 30.80 1.73 -6.67
N ASP A 281 30.45 0.89 -7.64
CA ASP A 281 29.56 1.26 -8.74
C ASP A 281 28.09 0.95 -8.39
N ILE A 282 27.84 -0.26 -7.87
CA ILE A 282 26.51 -0.78 -7.51
C ILE A 282 26.66 -1.63 -6.25
N VAL A 283 25.74 -1.50 -5.29
CA VAL A 283 25.74 -2.32 -4.07
C VAL A 283 24.76 -3.49 -4.23
N MET A 284 25.17 -4.70 -3.85
CA MET A 284 24.29 -5.87 -3.72
C MET A 284 23.46 -5.74 -2.43
N SER A 285 22.53 -4.77 -2.44
CA SER A 285 21.62 -4.46 -1.34
C SER A 285 20.28 -4.02 -1.88
N SER A 286 19.28 -4.01 -0.99
CA SER A 286 18.03 -3.28 -1.18
C SER A 286 18.10 -1.89 -0.55
N THR A 287 17.60 -0.86 -1.24
CA THR A 287 17.28 0.43 -0.64
C THR A 287 15.91 0.92 -1.10
N THR A 288 15.28 1.75 -0.27
CA THR A 288 13.87 2.13 -0.41
C THR A 288 13.76 3.61 -0.66
N GLY A 289 13.90 3.98 -1.93
CA GLY A 289 13.69 5.33 -2.43
C GLY A 289 14.97 6.05 -2.88
N ARG A 290 14.77 7.13 -3.64
CA ARG A 290 15.83 8.05 -4.06
C ARG A 290 16.25 8.88 -2.85
N THR A 291 17.39 8.57 -2.26
CA THR A 291 18.10 9.56 -1.43
C THR A 291 18.72 10.60 -2.36
N TYR A 292 18.80 11.88 -1.98
CA TYR A 292 19.46 12.94 -2.79
C TYR A 292 20.93 12.62 -3.15
N ASP A 293 21.50 11.68 -2.41
CA ASP A 293 22.91 11.37 -2.31
C ASP A 293 23.38 10.23 -3.21
N VAL A 294 22.53 9.23 -3.46
CA VAL A 294 22.83 8.07 -4.32
C VAL A 294 21.65 7.81 -5.26
N ASP A 295 21.96 7.22 -6.42
CA ASP A 295 20.92 6.85 -7.37
C ASP A 295 20.43 5.42 -7.10
N VAL A 296 19.26 5.07 -7.63
CA VAL A 296 18.65 3.76 -7.46
C VAL A 296 18.11 3.24 -8.78
N THR A 297 18.17 1.93 -8.98
CA THR A 297 17.60 1.28 -10.17
C THR A 297 16.07 1.29 -10.17
N ALA A 298 15.47 0.75 -11.22
CA ALA A 298 14.10 0.28 -11.24
C ALA A 298 13.84 -0.68 -10.06
N VAL A 299 12.57 -0.76 -9.65
CA VAL A 299 12.14 -1.59 -8.54
C VAL A 299 12.23 -3.06 -8.95
N ILE A 300 13.01 -3.85 -8.22
CA ILE A 300 13.24 -5.28 -8.45
C ILE A 300 12.09 -6.12 -7.89
N SER A 301 11.60 -5.77 -6.71
CA SER A 301 10.49 -6.47 -6.04
C SER A 301 9.84 -5.59 -4.98
N LEU A 302 8.63 -5.97 -4.56
CA LEU A 302 7.90 -5.36 -3.45
C LEU A 302 7.93 -6.34 -2.28
N VAL A 303 8.37 -5.87 -1.11
CA VAL A 303 8.46 -6.67 0.12
C VAL A 303 7.72 -6.00 1.27
N ASP A 304 7.23 -6.79 2.21
CA ASP A 304 6.58 -6.29 3.42
C ASP A 304 7.54 -6.45 4.61
N LEU A 305 7.66 -5.43 5.46
CA LEU A 305 8.37 -5.52 6.73
C LEU A 305 7.37 -5.96 7.80
N THR A 306 7.42 -7.22 8.19
CA THR A 306 6.47 -7.89 9.08
C THR A 306 7.14 -8.43 10.34
N ILE A 307 6.32 -8.98 11.25
CA ILE A 307 6.77 -9.56 12.51
C ILE A 307 6.39 -11.05 12.53
N MET A 308 7.40 -11.90 12.70
CA MET A 308 7.24 -13.33 12.96
C MET A 308 7.04 -13.52 14.46
N LEU A 309 5.90 -14.10 14.82
CA LEU A 309 5.43 -14.28 16.19
C LEU A 309 5.43 -15.76 16.56
N PRO A 310 5.84 -16.13 17.79
CA PRO A 310 5.79 -17.51 18.24
C PRO A 310 4.34 -17.99 18.29
N ILE A 311 4.09 -19.23 17.86
CA ILE A 311 2.78 -19.83 18.00
C ILE A 311 2.48 -19.98 19.49
N PRO A 312 1.30 -19.51 19.96
CA PRO A 312 0.91 -19.61 21.36
C PRO A 312 0.96 -21.06 21.84
N GLY A 313 1.36 -21.26 23.10
CA GLY A 313 1.33 -22.57 23.73
C GLY A 313 -0.09 -23.15 23.79
N GLN A 314 -0.16 -24.47 23.98
CA GLN A 314 -1.41 -25.14 24.32
C GLN A 314 -1.76 -24.82 25.77
N MET A 315 -3.03 -24.52 26.06
CA MET A 315 -3.51 -24.38 27.43
C MET A 315 -3.35 -25.72 28.14
N MET A 316 -2.78 -25.69 29.34
CA MET A 316 -2.54 -26.89 30.13
C MET A 316 -3.90 -27.46 30.60
N GLU A 317 -4.14 -28.77 30.40
CA GLU A 317 -5.42 -29.42 30.67
C GLU A 317 -5.88 -29.24 32.14
N SER A 318 -4.92 -29.07 33.06
CA SER A 318 -5.14 -28.81 34.48
C SER A 318 -5.86 -27.49 34.79
N GLU A 319 -5.83 -26.48 33.90
CA GLU A 319 -6.47 -25.18 34.12
C GLU A 319 -7.94 -25.15 33.66
N LEU A 320 -8.34 -26.07 32.78
CA LEU A 320 -9.71 -26.14 32.26
C LEU A 320 -10.68 -26.76 33.27
N LEU A 321 -10.24 -27.80 33.99
CA LEU A 321 -11.05 -28.51 34.98
C LEU A 321 -11.63 -27.60 36.09
N PRO A 322 -10.88 -26.68 36.72
CA PRO A 322 -11.43 -25.78 37.73
C PRO A 322 -12.43 -24.77 37.16
N ILE A 323 -12.31 -24.33 35.90
CA ILE A 323 -13.29 -23.42 35.28
C ILE A 323 -14.65 -24.11 35.11
N PHE A 324 -14.66 -25.39 34.71
CA PHE A 324 -15.88 -26.19 34.63
C PHE A 324 -16.49 -26.47 36.00
N LEU A 325 -15.66 -26.80 37.01
CA LEU A 325 -16.11 -27.04 38.38
C LEU A 325 -16.66 -25.76 39.04
N LEU A 326 -16.04 -24.59 38.80
CA LEU A 326 -16.47 -23.31 39.37
C LEU A 326 -17.79 -22.82 38.76
N ARG A 327 -17.96 -22.96 37.43
CA ARG A 327 -19.23 -22.64 36.76
C ARG A 327 -20.36 -23.58 37.19
N GLY A 328 -20.04 -24.86 37.40
CA GLY A 328 -20.95 -25.83 38.02
C GLY A 328 -21.32 -25.42 39.45
N TYR A 329 -20.35 -25.01 40.26
CA TYR A 329 -20.54 -24.56 41.64
C TYR A 329 -21.45 -23.33 41.75
N THR A 330 -21.25 -22.31 40.90
CA THR A 330 -22.13 -21.12 40.88
C THR A 330 -23.57 -21.44 40.47
N ALA A 331 -23.77 -22.43 39.60
CA ALA A 331 -25.11 -22.91 39.25
C ALA A 331 -25.76 -23.68 40.42
N MET A 332 -24.94 -24.37 41.22
CA MET A 332 -25.40 -25.09 42.41
C MET A 332 -25.75 -24.17 43.57
N GLU A 333 -25.00 -23.08 43.81
CA GLU A 333 -25.34 -22.10 44.85
C GLU A 333 -26.72 -21.45 44.64
N ILE A 334 -27.09 -21.18 43.39
CA ILE A 334 -28.41 -20.63 43.05
C ILE A 334 -29.54 -21.64 43.31
N LEU A 335 -29.28 -22.95 43.15
CA LEU A 335 -30.23 -24.01 43.53
C LEU A 335 -30.23 -24.34 45.03
N CYS A 336 -29.12 -24.07 45.75
CA CYS A 336 -28.95 -24.35 47.18
C CYS A 336 -29.83 -23.50 48.11
N SER A 337 -30.51 -22.46 47.61
CA SER A 337 -31.38 -21.60 48.43
C SER A 337 -32.64 -22.32 48.96
N TYR A 338 -32.89 -23.58 48.58
CA TYR A 338 -34.05 -24.35 49.04
C TYR A 338 -33.70 -25.76 49.55
N SER A 339 -33.62 -25.91 50.88
CA SER A 339 -33.61 -27.16 51.69
C SER A 339 -32.54 -28.24 51.40
N GLU A 340 -31.95 -28.79 52.47
CA GLU A 340 -30.89 -29.81 52.44
C GLU A 340 -31.26 -31.12 51.69
N ILE A 341 -32.55 -31.49 51.70
CA ILE A 341 -33.05 -32.70 51.00
C ILE A 341 -33.08 -32.49 49.49
N LEU A 342 -33.40 -31.27 49.03
CA LEU A 342 -33.42 -30.93 47.61
C LEU A 342 -31.99 -30.93 47.05
N LEU A 343 -31.00 -30.50 47.86
CA LEU A 343 -29.59 -30.48 47.46
C LEU A 343 -29.07 -31.88 47.06
N ASN A 344 -29.32 -32.90 47.89
CA ASN A 344 -28.85 -34.26 47.62
C ASN A 344 -29.57 -34.87 46.40
N VAL A 345 -30.87 -34.61 46.26
CA VAL A 345 -31.66 -35.08 45.11
C VAL A 345 -31.21 -34.39 43.82
N VAL A 346 -31.04 -33.07 43.83
CA VAL A 346 -30.59 -32.31 42.66
C VAL A 346 -29.17 -32.70 42.26
N LEU A 347 -28.24 -32.80 43.22
CA LEU A 347 -26.84 -33.15 42.96
C LEU A 347 -26.70 -34.54 42.35
N ARG A 348 -27.41 -35.55 42.88
CA ARG A 348 -27.41 -36.90 42.31
C ARG A 348 -27.98 -36.92 40.90
N ASN A 349 -29.10 -36.24 40.66
CA ASN A 349 -29.69 -36.18 39.31
C ASN A 349 -28.78 -35.43 38.31
N LEU A 350 -28.10 -34.36 38.74
CA LEU A 350 -27.15 -33.62 37.89
C LEU A 350 -25.92 -34.46 37.53
N LEU A 351 -25.45 -35.31 38.46
CA LEU A 351 -24.36 -36.27 38.25
C LEU A 351 -24.81 -37.55 37.52
N GLY A 352 -26.08 -37.65 37.10
CA GLY A 352 -26.64 -38.83 36.44
C GLY A 352 -26.80 -40.05 37.36
N GLN A 353 -26.73 -39.87 38.69
CA GLN A 353 -26.91 -40.91 39.69
C GLN A 353 -28.38 -41.05 40.12
N ALA A 354 -28.83 -42.29 40.33
CA ALA A 354 -30.19 -42.55 40.79
C ALA A 354 -30.42 -41.98 42.20
N SER A 355 -31.50 -41.20 42.36
CA SER A 355 -31.95 -40.72 43.66
C SER A 355 -32.81 -41.78 44.37
N CYS A 356 -32.58 -42.01 45.67
CA CYS A 356 -33.33 -43.01 46.45
C CYS A 356 -34.76 -42.55 46.83
N THR A 357 -35.16 -41.33 46.46
CA THR A 357 -36.48 -40.78 46.78
C THR A 357 -37.54 -41.38 45.87
N ARG A 358 -38.34 -42.30 46.40
CA ARG A 358 -39.50 -42.85 45.70
C ARG A 358 -40.61 -41.82 45.63
N VAL A 359 -40.84 -41.26 44.44
CA VAL A 359 -41.99 -40.41 44.16
C VAL A 359 -43.21 -41.33 43.97
N SER A 360 -44.18 -41.27 44.89
CA SER A 360 -45.40 -42.08 44.74
C SER A 360 -46.22 -41.62 43.53
N VAL A 361 -46.94 -42.56 42.91
CA VAL A 361 -47.83 -42.33 41.76
C VAL A 361 -49.01 -41.41 42.12
N SER A 362 -49.24 -41.14 43.40
CA SER A 362 -50.28 -40.20 43.88
C SER A 362 -49.79 -38.75 44.03
N SER A 363 -48.54 -38.45 43.68
CA SER A 363 -47.98 -37.10 43.80
C SER A 363 -48.53 -36.13 42.75
N LYS A 364 -48.70 -34.85 43.15
CA LYS A 364 -49.16 -33.75 42.28
C LYS A 364 -48.33 -33.68 40.99
N LEU A 365 -48.97 -33.48 39.84
CA LEU A 365 -48.37 -33.48 38.50
C LEU A 365 -47.08 -32.63 38.40
N GLY A 366 -47.07 -31.45 39.05
CA GLY A 366 -45.90 -30.57 39.06
C GLY A 366 -44.64 -31.18 39.69
N LYS A 367 -44.77 -32.05 40.71
CA LYS A 367 -43.61 -32.76 41.27
C LYS A 367 -43.04 -33.78 40.29
N ARG A 368 -43.89 -34.48 39.54
CA ARG A 368 -43.44 -35.47 38.54
C ARG A 368 -42.75 -34.79 37.35
N LEU A 369 -43.30 -33.68 36.87
CA LEU A 369 -42.67 -32.87 35.83
C LEU A 369 -41.30 -32.34 36.27
N LEU A 370 -41.15 -31.93 37.54
CA LEU A 370 -39.86 -31.49 38.08
C LEU A 370 -38.82 -32.60 38.11
N PHE A 371 -39.16 -33.81 38.56
CA PHE A 371 -38.22 -34.94 38.53
C PHE A 371 -37.85 -35.38 37.11
N MET A 372 -38.80 -35.39 36.17
CA MET A 372 -38.52 -35.68 34.76
C MET A 372 -37.63 -34.61 34.12
N ALA A 373 -37.85 -33.34 34.43
CA ALA A 373 -37.01 -32.24 33.98
C ALA A 373 -35.59 -32.33 34.55
N LEU A 374 -35.45 -32.65 35.85
CA LEU A 374 -34.14 -32.87 36.48
C LEU A 374 -33.39 -34.05 35.85
N LEU A 375 -34.08 -35.15 35.55
CA LEU A 375 -33.48 -36.30 34.86
C LEU A 375 -33.00 -35.94 33.45
N PHE A 376 -33.82 -35.23 32.67
CA PHE A 376 -33.44 -34.81 31.32
C PHE A 376 -32.27 -33.81 31.36
N THR A 377 -32.27 -32.90 32.33
CA THR A 377 -31.17 -31.94 32.54
C THR A 377 -29.87 -32.65 32.91
N GLY A 378 -29.92 -33.65 33.79
CA GLY A 378 -28.76 -34.46 34.16
C GLY A 378 -28.16 -35.22 32.97
N ILE A 379 -29.02 -35.82 32.13
CA ILE A 379 -28.58 -36.49 30.90
C ILE A 379 -27.91 -35.50 29.94
N LEU A 380 -28.53 -34.34 29.69
CA LEU A 380 -27.96 -33.31 28.81
C LEU A 380 -26.62 -32.76 29.33
N MET A 381 -26.51 -32.51 30.64
CA MET A 381 -25.26 -32.02 31.23
C MET A 381 -24.14 -33.06 31.14
N SER A 382 -24.44 -34.32 31.45
CA SER A 382 -23.46 -35.42 31.33
C SER A 382 -22.98 -35.61 29.89
N THR A 383 -23.90 -35.55 28.90
CA THR A 383 -23.52 -35.67 27.49
C THR A 383 -22.74 -34.46 26.99
N LEU A 384 -23.09 -33.24 27.40
CA LEU A 384 -22.34 -32.03 27.06
C LEU A 384 -20.92 -32.01 27.66
N ILE A 385 -20.78 -32.41 28.93
CA ILE A 385 -19.46 -32.53 29.58
C ILE A 385 -18.62 -33.59 28.86
N ASN A 386 -19.20 -34.75 28.56
CA ASN A 386 -18.48 -35.80 27.85
C ASN A 386 -18.10 -35.38 26.41
N ALA A 387 -18.99 -34.69 25.69
CA ALA A 387 -18.73 -34.21 24.35
C ALA A 387 -17.64 -33.11 24.32
N SER A 388 -17.72 -32.16 25.26
CA SER A 388 -16.71 -31.10 25.38
C SER A 388 -15.35 -31.66 25.80
N LEU A 389 -15.30 -32.58 26.78
CA LEU A 389 -14.07 -33.25 27.17
C LEU A 389 -13.44 -34.01 26.00
N ASN A 390 -14.22 -34.82 25.27
CA ASN A 390 -13.71 -35.52 24.09
C ASN A 390 -13.21 -34.56 23.00
N SER A 391 -13.86 -33.40 22.81
CA SER A 391 -13.38 -32.36 21.89
C SER A 391 -12.04 -31.76 22.35
N TYR A 392 -11.83 -31.55 23.65
CA TYR A 392 -10.59 -30.98 24.18
C TYR A 392 -9.44 -31.99 24.18
N LEU A 393 -9.72 -33.26 24.47
CA LEU A 393 -8.74 -34.34 24.38
C LEU A 393 -8.31 -34.65 22.94
N THR A 394 -9.17 -34.36 21.96
CA THR A 394 -8.83 -34.53 20.54
C THR A 394 -8.06 -33.35 19.96
N ASN A 395 -8.42 -32.12 20.34
CA ASN A 395 -7.69 -30.91 19.98
C ASN A 395 -7.53 -29.99 21.19
N PRO A 396 -6.32 -29.86 21.76
CA PRO A 396 -6.11 -28.99 22.91
C PRO A 396 -6.37 -27.54 22.53
N ILE A 397 -7.02 -26.79 23.43
CA ILE A 397 -7.29 -25.37 23.21
C ILE A 397 -5.95 -24.64 23.23
N SER A 398 -5.65 -23.91 22.16
CA SER A 398 -4.49 -23.02 22.10
C SER A 398 -4.89 -21.60 22.47
N TYR A 399 -3.98 -20.80 23.04
CA TYR A 399 -4.27 -19.37 23.21
C TYR A 399 -4.56 -18.72 21.85
N PRO A 400 -5.45 -17.72 21.80
CA PRO A 400 -5.74 -17.03 20.56
C PRO A 400 -4.48 -16.39 19.99
N ARG A 401 -4.30 -16.50 18.67
CA ARG A 401 -3.23 -15.79 17.96
C ARG A 401 -3.46 -14.29 18.05
N LEU A 402 -2.38 -13.54 18.24
CA LEU A 402 -2.39 -12.08 18.13
C LEU A 402 -2.75 -11.69 16.69
N LYS A 403 -3.79 -10.87 16.55
CA LYS A 403 -4.28 -10.42 15.24
C LYS A 403 -3.86 -9.00 14.97
N THR A 404 -4.10 -8.09 15.92
CA THR A 404 -3.84 -6.67 15.74
C THR A 404 -2.52 -6.23 16.39
N PHE A 405 -2.00 -5.08 15.95
CA PHE A 405 -0.83 -4.48 16.58
C PHE A 405 -1.11 -4.04 18.04
N GLU A 406 -2.36 -3.70 18.37
CA GLU A 406 -2.76 -3.37 19.74
C GLU A 406 -2.73 -4.60 20.67
N ASP A 407 -3.15 -5.77 20.17
CA ASP A 407 -3.01 -7.03 20.89
C ASP A 407 -1.54 -7.34 21.20
N LEU A 408 -0.64 -7.02 20.27
CA LEU A 408 0.79 -7.20 20.45
C LEU A 408 1.34 -6.31 21.58
N ILE A 409 0.95 -5.03 21.63
CA ILE A 409 1.32 -4.11 22.72
C ILE A 409 0.81 -4.65 24.07
N ASN A 410 -0.44 -5.11 24.12
CA ASN A 410 -1.07 -5.60 25.35
C ASN A 410 -0.51 -6.96 25.81
N SER A 411 0.00 -7.78 24.89
CA SER A 411 0.56 -9.09 25.21
C SER A 411 1.87 -9.04 26.02
N GLY A 412 2.58 -7.91 25.99
CA GLY A 412 3.90 -7.79 26.60
C GLY A 412 5.01 -8.58 25.89
N LEU A 413 4.73 -9.16 24.71
CA LEU A 413 5.73 -9.89 23.93
C LEU A 413 6.77 -8.92 23.35
N THR A 414 8.03 -9.14 23.68
CA THR A 414 9.14 -8.35 23.12
C THR A 414 9.52 -8.82 21.72
N VAL A 415 9.59 -7.89 20.77
CA VAL A 415 9.99 -8.13 19.38
C VAL A 415 11.43 -7.65 19.16
N LYS A 416 12.32 -8.56 18.78
CA LYS A 416 13.70 -8.24 18.43
C LYS A 416 13.80 -7.71 17.01
N THR A 417 14.57 -6.63 16.86
CA THR A 417 14.78 -5.97 15.56
C THR A 417 16.25 -5.63 15.34
N SER A 418 16.62 -5.39 14.08
CA SER A 418 17.98 -4.98 13.75
C SER A 418 18.28 -3.59 14.32
N PRO A 419 19.53 -3.26 14.69
CA PRO A 419 19.87 -1.93 15.18
C PRO A 419 19.51 -0.81 14.19
N HIS A 420 19.72 -1.07 12.89
CA HIS A 420 19.38 -0.13 11.83
C HIS A 420 17.87 0.10 11.75
N THR A 421 17.08 -0.96 11.70
CA THR A 421 15.61 -0.87 11.70
C THR A 421 15.11 -0.19 12.97
N TYR A 422 15.70 -0.47 14.14
CA TYR A 422 15.31 0.17 15.40
C TYR A 422 15.48 1.69 15.36
N SER A 423 16.59 2.17 14.79
CA SER A 423 16.87 3.60 14.64
C SER A 423 15.89 4.30 13.69
N THR A 424 15.33 3.58 12.72
CA THR A 424 14.40 4.12 11.72
C THR A 424 12.92 3.89 12.07
N LEU A 425 12.59 3.20 13.16
CA LEU A 425 11.21 2.97 13.62
C LEU A 425 10.42 4.28 13.77
N ASP A 426 11.07 5.35 14.19
CA ASP A 426 10.44 6.66 14.40
C ASP A 426 9.88 7.26 13.10
N ASN A 427 10.41 6.86 11.94
CA ASN A 427 9.92 7.29 10.63
C ASN A 427 8.63 6.58 10.21
N TYR A 428 8.30 5.44 10.83
CA TYR A 428 7.17 4.59 10.43
C TYR A 428 5.93 4.78 11.30
N PHE A 429 6.07 5.31 12.52
CA PHE A 429 4.96 5.53 13.45
C PHE A 429 4.59 7.01 13.58
N THR A 430 3.29 7.30 13.78
CA THR A 430 2.78 8.65 14.07
C THR A 430 3.17 9.12 15.46
N ALA A 431 3.50 10.41 15.60
CA ALA A 431 4.03 11.04 16.82
C ALA A 431 3.30 10.68 18.12
N ASP A 432 1.97 10.56 18.08
CA ASP A 432 1.14 10.29 19.27
C ASP A 432 1.28 8.84 19.80
N ASN A 433 1.75 7.90 18.97
CA ASN A 433 1.84 6.48 19.30
C ASN A 433 3.27 5.91 19.27
N ILE A 434 4.30 6.73 19.03
CA ILE A 434 5.70 6.26 18.90
C ILE A 434 6.15 5.54 20.18
N ASN A 435 6.02 6.17 21.35
CA ASN A 435 6.54 5.59 22.59
C ASN A 435 5.87 4.26 22.98
N LYS A 436 4.55 4.15 22.76
CA LYS A 436 3.79 2.92 23.03
C LYS A 436 4.08 1.81 22.03
N SER A 437 4.33 2.16 20.77
CA SER A 437 4.62 1.19 19.71
C SER A 437 6.09 0.73 19.79
N LYS A 438 7.00 1.65 20.12
CA LYS A 438 8.44 1.40 20.24
C LYS A 438 8.81 0.57 21.47
N SER A 439 8.01 0.59 22.53
CA SER A 439 8.25 -0.20 23.76
C SER A 439 8.18 -1.72 23.53
N VAL A 440 7.48 -2.16 22.49
CA VAL A 440 7.42 -3.57 22.08
C VAL A 440 8.74 -4.04 21.47
N PHE A 441 9.51 -3.12 20.87
CA PHE A 441 10.72 -3.45 20.14
C PHE A 441 11.96 -3.37 21.01
N SER A 442 12.82 -4.38 20.91
CA SER A 442 14.13 -4.42 21.52
C SER A 442 15.21 -4.53 20.45
N PRO A 443 16.22 -3.64 20.41
CA PRO A 443 17.32 -3.76 19.47
C PRO A 443 18.18 -4.97 19.84
N ALA A 444 18.47 -5.83 18.86
CA ALA A 444 19.44 -6.90 19.03
C ALA A 444 20.86 -6.33 19.19
N THR A 445 21.76 -7.04 19.87
CA THR A 445 23.15 -6.61 20.07
C THR A 445 23.93 -6.52 18.74
N SER A 446 23.60 -7.39 17.79
CA SER A 446 24.16 -7.40 16.43
C SER A 446 23.18 -8.05 15.46
N SER A 447 23.24 -7.68 14.18
CA SER A 447 22.50 -8.34 13.10
C SER A 447 22.80 -9.85 13.03
N LYS A 448 24.01 -10.27 13.42
CA LYS A 448 24.38 -11.68 13.53
C LYS A 448 23.57 -12.41 14.60
N ASP A 449 23.47 -11.83 15.80
CA ASP A 449 22.71 -12.43 16.91
C ASP A 449 21.23 -12.54 16.57
N LEU A 450 20.68 -11.51 15.91
CA LEU A 450 19.31 -11.53 15.40
C LEU A 450 19.07 -12.70 14.43
N ASN A 451 19.96 -12.87 13.44
CA ASN A 451 19.83 -13.95 12.45
C ASN A 451 19.96 -15.33 13.11
N LEU A 452 20.89 -15.52 14.05
CA LEU A 452 21.06 -16.77 14.77
C LEU A 452 19.81 -17.14 15.59
N GLN A 453 19.31 -16.20 16.39
CA GLN A 453 18.11 -16.42 17.22
C GLN A 453 16.87 -16.70 16.37
N ARG A 454 16.69 -15.93 15.30
CA ARG A 454 15.59 -16.10 14.34
C ARG A 454 15.65 -17.46 13.64
N ASN A 455 16.82 -17.83 13.10
CA ASN A 455 16.99 -19.08 12.36
C ASN A 455 16.99 -20.32 13.30
N SER A 456 17.28 -20.13 14.59
CA SER A 456 17.12 -21.16 15.63
C SER A 456 15.68 -21.31 16.17
N PHE A 457 14.75 -20.43 15.75
CA PHE A 457 13.35 -20.41 16.20
C PHE A 457 13.19 -20.30 17.74
N ASP A 458 13.91 -19.38 18.39
CA ASP A 458 13.76 -19.11 19.84
C ASP A 458 12.43 -18.38 20.13
N ARG A 459 11.47 -19.11 20.72
CA ARG A 459 10.08 -18.69 20.96
C ARG A 459 9.90 -17.62 22.03
N ARG A 460 10.96 -17.22 22.73
CA ARG A 460 10.88 -16.17 23.77
C ARG A 460 10.61 -14.77 23.22
N TYR A 461 10.92 -14.55 21.94
CA TYR A 461 10.83 -13.26 21.29
C TYR A 461 10.05 -13.37 19.97
N GLY A 462 9.40 -12.29 19.57
CA GLY A 462 9.05 -12.06 18.16
C GLY A 462 10.25 -11.51 17.40
N TYR A 463 10.27 -11.64 16.07
CA TYR A 463 11.37 -11.11 15.25
C TYR A 463 10.82 -10.29 14.08
N THR A 464 11.46 -9.17 13.79
CA THR A 464 11.20 -8.44 12.54
C THR A 464 11.88 -9.13 11.36
N LEU A 465 11.20 -9.22 10.23
CA LEU A 465 11.76 -9.74 8.99
C LEU A 465 11.01 -9.19 7.77
N LEU A 466 11.59 -9.45 6.60
CA LEU A 466 10.95 -9.17 5.33
C LEU A 466 10.12 -10.37 4.88
N SER A 467 9.02 -10.13 4.17
CA SER A 467 8.16 -11.18 3.62
C SER A 467 8.92 -12.20 2.77
N SER A 468 9.92 -11.76 2.01
CA SER A 468 10.79 -12.65 1.22
C SER A 468 11.54 -13.69 2.07
N LEU A 469 11.91 -13.35 3.30
CA LEU A 469 12.51 -14.30 4.23
C LEU A 469 11.45 -15.20 4.88
N TRP A 470 10.25 -14.65 5.14
CA TRP A 470 9.15 -15.41 5.73
C TRP A 470 8.78 -16.60 4.85
N ASP A 471 8.64 -16.40 3.53
CA ASP A 471 8.30 -17.46 2.58
C ASP A 471 9.28 -18.65 2.67
N ILE A 472 10.56 -18.37 2.92
CA ILE A 472 11.61 -19.37 3.07
C ILE A 472 11.51 -20.08 4.42
N LEU A 473 11.30 -19.32 5.51
CA LEU A 473 11.16 -19.88 6.86
C LEU A 473 9.85 -20.67 7.01
N GLU A 474 8.76 -20.24 6.38
CA GLU A 474 7.51 -20.98 6.30
C GLU A 474 7.71 -22.32 5.59
N ARG A 475 8.38 -22.32 4.43
CA ARG A 475 8.77 -23.56 3.74
C ARG A 475 9.63 -24.45 4.62
N TYR A 476 10.63 -23.90 5.32
CA TYR A 476 11.44 -24.65 6.27
C TYR A 476 10.60 -25.28 7.40
N GLN A 477 9.62 -24.54 7.92
CA GLN A 477 8.72 -25.02 8.98
C GLN A 477 7.80 -26.16 8.53
N THR A 478 7.53 -26.33 7.23
CA THR A 478 6.74 -27.48 6.74
C THR A 478 7.43 -28.83 6.95
N PHE A 479 8.75 -28.83 7.11
CA PHE A 479 9.53 -30.02 7.45
C PHE A 479 9.59 -30.28 8.96
N LEU A 480 9.08 -29.37 9.78
CA LEU A 480 8.95 -29.54 11.23
C LEU A 480 7.66 -30.33 11.54
N PRO A 481 7.63 -31.10 12.65
CA PRO A 481 6.41 -31.79 13.08
C PRO A 481 5.23 -30.84 13.32
N GLU A 482 5.53 -29.65 13.83
CA GLU A 482 4.58 -28.57 14.06
C GLU A 482 5.25 -27.22 13.74
N PRO A 483 4.52 -26.26 13.15
CA PRO A 483 5.03 -24.91 12.96
C PRO A 483 5.28 -24.27 14.33
N LEU A 484 6.35 -23.49 14.44
CA LEU A 484 6.76 -22.85 15.70
C LEU A 484 6.39 -21.37 15.74
N PHE A 485 6.27 -20.75 14.58
CA PHE A 485 5.98 -19.34 14.42
C PHE A 485 4.96 -19.11 13.30
N TYR A 486 4.36 -17.93 13.30
CA TYR A 486 3.43 -17.47 12.28
C TYR A 486 3.60 -15.96 12.04
N VAL A 487 3.09 -15.47 10.92
CA VAL A 487 2.96 -14.03 10.63
C VAL A 487 1.47 -13.69 10.56
N SER A 488 1.08 -12.55 11.15
CA SER A 488 -0.28 -12.02 11.05
C SER A 488 -0.40 -11.03 9.89
N GLU A 489 -1.47 -11.10 9.10
CA GLU A 489 -1.71 -10.21 7.96
C GLU A 489 -1.93 -8.74 8.33
N GLU A 490 -2.39 -8.51 9.56
CA GLU A 490 -2.69 -7.18 10.12
C GLU A 490 -1.53 -6.59 10.92
N ILE A 491 -0.48 -7.37 11.24
CA ILE A 491 0.71 -6.92 11.99
C ILE A 491 1.87 -6.72 11.02
N PHE A 492 2.04 -5.49 10.56
CA PHE A 492 3.16 -5.08 9.71
C PHE A 492 3.67 -3.70 10.12
N ILE A 493 4.95 -3.46 9.89
CA ILE A 493 5.59 -2.14 10.09
C ILE A 493 5.44 -1.33 8.80
N VAL A 494 5.73 -1.95 7.65
CA VAL A 494 5.62 -1.34 6.32
C VAL A 494 5.07 -2.36 5.33
N LYS A 495 4.10 -1.94 4.51
CA LYS A 495 3.54 -2.75 3.41
C LYS A 495 4.03 -2.24 2.06
N ARG A 496 4.32 -3.18 1.14
CA ARG A 496 4.72 -2.96 -0.26
C ARG A 496 5.91 -2.01 -0.40
N GLN A 497 6.94 -2.24 0.40
CA GLN A 497 8.19 -1.49 0.35
C GLN A 497 8.96 -1.84 -0.94
N PRO A 498 9.30 -0.84 -1.78
CA PRO A 498 10.00 -1.10 -3.04
C PRO A 498 11.49 -1.36 -2.80
N MET A 499 11.98 -2.48 -3.34
CA MET A 499 13.40 -2.82 -3.35
C MET A 499 14.05 -2.43 -4.67
N ALA A 500 15.13 -1.65 -4.61
CA ALA A 500 15.98 -1.34 -5.76
C ALA A 500 17.47 -1.40 -5.37
N PHE A 501 18.36 -1.58 -6.35
CA PHE A 501 19.80 -1.54 -6.11
C PHE A 501 20.25 -0.10 -5.87
N PRO A 502 20.99 0.18 -4.78
CA PRO A 502 21.71 1.44 -4.61
C PRO A 502 22.90 1.48 -5.57
N MET A 503 23.08 2.61 -6.25
CA MET A 503 24.14 2.82 -7.22
C MET A 503 24.75 4.21 -7.10
N GLN A 504 25.99 4.35 -7.61
CA GLN A 504 26.67 5.62 -7.65
C GLN A 504 25.82 6.65 -8.40
N LYS A 505 25.87 7.91 -7.93
CA LYS A 505 25.18 9.00 -8.62
C LYS A 505 25.70 9.10 -10.04
N TYR A 506 24.81 9.33 -11.01
CA TYR A 506 25.20 9.44 -12.43
C TYR A 506 25.81 8.15 -13.02
N SER A 507 25.40 6.98 -12.54
CA SER A 507 25.91 5.70 -13.04
C SER A 507 25.60 5.49 -14.53
N ILE A 508 26.61 5.07 -15.28
CA ILE A 508 26.47 4.68 -16.71
C ILE A 508 25.65 3.41 -16.91
N PHE A 509 25.52 2.58 -15.87
CA PHE A 509 24.83 1.29 -15.94
C PHE A 509 23.32 1.38 -15.75
N LYS A 510 22.80 2.52 -15.27
CA LYS A 510 21.42 2.69 -14.85
C LYS A 510 20.41 2.21 -15.90
N GLU A 511 20.43 2.81 -17.09
CA GLU A 511 19.43 2.51 -18.13
C GLU A 511 19.50 1.05 -18.59
N SER A 512 20.71 0.52 -18.81
CA SER A 512 20.89 -0.88 -19.23
C SER A 512 20.43 -1.87 -18.16
N LEU A 513 20.70 -1.56 -16.89
CA LEU A 513 20.29 -2.38 -15.75
C LEU A 513 18.78 -2.31 -15.51
N ASP A 514 18.17 -1.12 -15.61
CA ASP A 514 16.73 -0.92 -15.50
C ASP A 514 15.98 -1.71 -16.58
N LEU A 515 16.43 -1.62 -17.84
CA LEU A 515 15.89 -2.43 -18.94
C LEU A 515 16.05 -3.94 -18.68
N MET A 516 17.15 -4.36 -18.05
CA MET A 516 17.33 -5.76 -17.68
C MET A 516 16.38 -6.19 -16.56
N ILE A 517 16.15 -5.35 -15.55
CA ILE A 517 15.18 -5.58 -14.47
C ILE A 517 13.79 -5.80 -15.06
N ASP A 518 13.34 -4.90 -15.93
CA ASP A 518 12.01 -4.99 -16.55
C ASP A 518 11.85 -6.29 -17.37
N ASN A 519 12.88 -6.65 -18.15
CA ASN A 519 12.90 -7.91 -18.92
C ASN A 519 12.88 -9.15 -18.01
N LEU A 520 13.68 -9.17 -16.94
CA LEU A 520 13.75 -10.31 -16.01
C LEU A 520 12.47 -10.47 -15.20
N GLN A 521 11.81 -9.36 -14.85
CA GLN A 521 10.50 -9.37 -14.20
C GLN A 521 9.42 -9.88 -15.15
N SER A 522 9.40 -9.39 -16.40
CA SER A 522 8.44 -9.81 -17.43
C SER A 522 8.58 -11.30 -17.76
N ALA A 523 9.80 -11.84 -17.69
CA ALA A 523 10.09 -13.26 -17.86
C ALA A 523 9.81 -14.12 -16.61
N GLY A 524 9.51 -13.52 -15.45
CA GLY A 524 9.28 -14.23 -14.18
C GLY A 524 10.55 -14.78 -13.52
N ILE A 525 11.74 -14.42 -14.00
CA ILE A 525 13.03 -14.93 -13.49
C ILE A 525 13.28 -14.47 -12.05
N VAL A 526 12.84 -13.25 -11.70
CA VAL A 526 12.93 -12.73 -10.33
C VAL A 526 12.22 -13.62 -9.32
N ILE A 527 11.02 -14.10 -9.65
CA ILE A 527 10.25 -15.01 -8.79
C ILE A 527 10.94 -16.37 -8.68
N PHE A 528 11.46 -16.88 -9.81
CA PHE A 528 12.18 -18.15 -9.85
C PHE A 528 13.43 -18.13 -8.96
N TRP A 529 14.29 -17.14 -9.11
CA TRP A 529 15.50 -17.03 -8.28
C TRP A 529 15.16 -16.78 -6.81
N SER A 530 14.10 -16.01 -6.51
CA SER A 530 13.62 -15.82 -5.14
C SER A 530 13.27 -17.17 -4.48
N LYS A 531 12.53 -18.05 -5.17
CA LYS A 531 12.20 -19.40 -4.67
C LYS A 531 13.42 -20.31 -4.53
N GLN A 532 14.41 -20.16 -5.42
CA GLN A 532 15.66 -20.93 -5.35
C GLN A 532 16.52 -20.57 -4.13
N THR A 533 16.32 -19.39 -3.56
CA THR A 533 17.08 -18.91 -2.39
C THR A 533 16.98 -19.83 -1.17
N TYR A 534 15.91 -20.62 -1.05
CA TYR A 534 15.80 -21.67 -0.01
C TYR A 534 16.96 -22.67 -0.10
N GLU A 535 17.28 -23.16 -1.30
CA GLU A 535 18.40 -24.08 -1.51
C GLU A 535 19.74 -23.37 -1.29
N ASP A 536 19.85 -22.11 -1.75
CA ASP A 536 21.05 -21.29 -1.52
C ASP A 536 21.35 -21.12 0.00
N MET A 537 20.32 -20.96 0.85
CA MET A 537 20.47 -20.85 2.31
C MET A 537 20.89 -22.17 2.97
N ILE A 538 20.47 -23.32 2.43
CA ILE A 538 20.93 -24.64 2.89
C ILE A 538 22.40 -24.83 2.52
N VAL A 539 22.77 -24.53 1.27
CA VAL A 539 24.17 -24.62 0.79
C VAL A 539 25.10 -23.72 1.60
N ALA A 540 24.64 -22.51 1.94
CA ALA A 540 25.38 -21.57 2.79
C ALA A 540 25.42 -21.96 4.28
N LYS A 541 24.91 -23.15 4.66
CA LYS A 541 24.81 -23.66 6.05
C LYS A 541 24.07 -22.68 6.99
N LYS A 542 23.18 -21.82 6.45
CA LYS A 542 22.33 -20.89 7.24
C LYS A 542 21.09 -21.57 7.79
N LEU A 543 20.61 -22.60 7.10
CA LEU A 543 19.53 -23.49 7.54
C LEU A 543 20.04 -24.94 7.54
N ASN A 544 19.58 -25.71 8.51
CA ASN A 544 19.99 -27.11 8.70
C ASN A 544 19.01 -28.05 7.99
N ALA A 545 19.45 -28.74 6.94
CA ALA A 545 18.62 -29.69 6.19
C ALA A 545 18.17 -30.94 7.00
N THR A 546 18.83 -31.23 8.13
CA THR A 546 18.72 -32.51 8.86
C THR A 546 18.08 -32.40 10.25
N HIS A 547 17.36 -31.33 10.57
CA HIS A 547 16.66 -31.23 11.86
C HIS A 547 15.44 -32.17 11.91
N GLN A 548 15.69 -33.44 12.22
CA GLN A 548 14.66 -34.39 12.66
C GLN A 548 14.26 -34.03 14.08
N TRP A 549 13.25 -33.18 14.21
CA TRP A 549 12.59 -33.00 15.51
C TRP A 549 11.90 -34.30 15.89
N ARG A 550 12.26 -34.81 17.07
CA ARG A 550 11.62 -35.97 17.68
C ARG A 550 10.12 -35.67 17.73
N LYS A 551 9.30 -36.48 17.02
CA LYS A 551 7.83 -36.41 17.07
C LYS A 551 7.41 -36.08 18.50
N MET A 552 6.85 -34.90 18.73
CA MET A 552 6.20 -34.63 20.00
C MET A 552 5.13 -35.71 20.15
N ARG A 553 5.28 -36.49 21.22
CA ARG A 553 4.39 -37.60 21.53
C ARG A 553 3.01 -36.98 21.70
N ARG A 554 2.04 -37.34 20.84
CA ARG A 554 0.61 -37.10 21.15
C ARG A 554 0.40 -37.58 22.58
N GLY A 555 0.03 -36.64 23.46
CA GLY A 555 0.03 -36.84 24.91
C GLY A 555 -0.80 -38.05 25.28
N TYR A 556 -0.20 -38.94 26.07
CA TYR A 556 -0.97 -39.85 26.90
C TYR A 556 -1.36 -39.04 28.13
N LEU A 557 -2.62 -39.12 28.60
CA LEU A 557 -3.01 -38.48 29.86
C LEU A 557 -2.04 -38.92 30.97
N GLY A 558 -1.32 -37.94 31.52
CA GLY A 558 -0.43 -38.14 32.65
C GLY A 558 -1.19 -38.11 33.97
N PHE A 559 -0.54 -38.58 35.03
CA PHE A 559 -1.05 -38.41 36.39
C PHE A 559 -1.08 -36.92 36.81
N GLU A 560 -0.16 -36.13 36.24
CA GLU A 560 -0.04 -34.68 36.47
C GLU A 560 -1.27 -33.91 35.96
N ASP A 561 -1.86 -34.33 34.83
CA ASP A 561 -3.04 -33.67 34.25
C ASP A 561 -4.30 -33.81 35.14
N LEU A 562 -4.33 -34.84 36.00
CA LEU A 562 -5.41 -35.12 36.96
C LEU A 562 -5.16 -34.55 38.37
N TYR A 563 -4.10 -33.75 38.56
CA TYR A 563 -3.68 -33.24 39.87
C TYR A 563 -4.83 -32.59 40.67
N TRP A 564 -5.57 -31.67 40.06
CA TRP A 564 -6.68 -30.97 40.72
C TRP A 564 -7.84 -31.89 41.10
N LEU A 565 -8.13 -32.91 40.27
CA LEU A 565 -9.17 -33.89 40.56
C LEU A 565 -8.82 -34.69 41.81
N TRP A 566 -7.58 -35.15 41.92
CA TRP A 566 -7.07 -35.84 43.10
C TRP A 566 -7.05 -34.93 44.34
N PHE A 567 -6.63 -33.67 44.18
CA PHE A 567 -6.62 -32.69 45.25
C PHE A 567 -8.02 -32.48 45.85
N PHE A 568 -9.03 -32.21 45.00
CA PHE A 568 -10.41 -32.02 45.47
C PHE A 568 -11.00 -33.29 46.10
N TYR A 569 -10.68 -34.47 45.56
CA TYR A 569 -11.12 -35.74 46.13
C TYR A 569 -10.58 -35.95 47.55
N ILE A 570 -9.25 -35.82 47.73
CA ILE A 570 -8.60 -36.00 49.03
C ILE A 570 -9.11 -34.98 50.04
N PHE A 571 -9.22 -33.71 49.63
CA PHE A 571 -9.72 -32.63 50.47
C PHE A 571 -11.18 -32.86 50.91
N GLY A 572 -12.05 -33.27 49.97
CA GLY A 572 -13.47 -33.55 50.26
C GLY A 572 -13.66 -34.74 51.19
N VAL A 573 -12.88 -35.82 51.02
CA VAL A 573 -12.88 -36.97 51.94
C VAL A 573 -12.37 -36.54 53.33
N GLY A 574 -11.34 -35.69 53.39
CA GLY A 574 -10.82 -35.14 54.64
C GLY A 574 -11.85 -34.37 55.44
N ILE A 575 -12.58 -33.44 54.80
CA ILE A 575 -13.68 -32.70 55.45
C ILE A 575 -14.77 -33.65 55.94
N SER A 576 -15.18 -34.61 55.10
CA SER A 576 -16.23 -35.57 55.45
C SER A 576 -15.86 -36.40 56.69
N MET A 577 -14.60 -36.82 56.78
CA MET A 577 -14.07 -37.52 57.96
C MET A 577 -14.04 -36.62 59.19
N LEU A 578 -13.66 -35.35 59.05
CA LEU A 578 -13.68 -34.39 60.16
C LEU A 578 -15.11 -34.17 60.70
N VAL A 579 -16.09 -33.99 59.80
CA VAL A 579 -17.51 -33.85 60.20
C VAL A 579 -18.01 -35.11 60.89
N PHE A 580 -17.68 -36.30 60.37
CA PHE A 580 -18.06 -37.55 61.02
C PHE A 580 -17.47 -37.68 62.43
N LEU A 581 -16.20 -37.29 62.61
CA LEU A 581 -15.55 -37.31 63.92
C LEU A 581 -16.17 -36.28 64.89
N THR A 582 -16.54 -35.09 64.41
CA THR A 582 -17.23 -34.09 65.26
C THR A 582 -18.63 -34.55 65.64
N GLU A 583 -19.40 -35.15 64.73
CA GLU A 583 -20.69 -35.77 65.02
C GLU A 583 -20.57 -36.87 66.07
N MET A 584 -19.60 -37.78 65.92
CA MET A 584 -19.32 -38.82 66.92
C MET A 584 -18.92 -38.23 68.27
N TRP A 585 -18.11 -37.17 68.27
CA TRP A 585 -17.68 -36.49 69.49
C TRP A 585 -18.87 -35.83 70.20
N PHE A 586 -19.74 -35.12 69.48
CA PHE A 586 -20.98 -34.55 70.00
C PHE A 586 -21.95 -35.62 70.52
N TYR A 587 -22.07 -36.75 69.81
CA TYR A 587 -22.89 -37.89 70.24
C TYR A 587 -22.35 -38.52 71.54
N SER A 588 -21.03 -38.67 71.66
CA SER A 588 -20.41 -39.20 72.89
C SER A 588 -20.60 -38.27 74.10
N ARG A 589 -20.51 -36.94 73.90
CA ARG A 589 -20.73 -35.93 74.94
C ARG A 589 -22.19 -35.84 75.39
N THR A 590 -23.14 -35.97 74.47
CA THR A 590 -24.57 -35.97 74.78
C THR A 590 -25.02 -37.26 75.50
N LYS A 591 -24.37 -38.39 75.21
CA LYS A 591 -24.60 -39.67 75.92
C LYS A 591 -24.10 -39.66 77.38
N GLN A 592 -23.01 -38.94 77.68
CA GLN A 592 -22.52 -38.77 79.06
C GLN A 592 -23.38 -37.84 79.93
N ASN A 593 -24.19 -36.96 79.33
CA ASN A 593 -24.99 -35.94 80.05
C ASN A 593 -26.48 -36.29 80.26
N GLY A 594 -26.90 -37.55 80.05
CA GLY A 594 -28.17 -38.06 80.60
C GLY A 594 -29.45 -37.27 80.27
N LYS A 595 -29.56 -36.63 79.10
CA LYS A 595 -30.80 -36.02 78.60
C LYS A 595 -31.09 -36.52 77.18
N PHE A 596 -31.68 -37.71 77.09
CA PHE A 596 -32.07 -38.31 75.81
C PHE A 596 -33.57 -38.69 75.76
N HIS A 597 -34.45 -37.90 76.39
CA HIS A 597 -35.89 -38.14 76.25
C HIS A 597 -36.76 -36.97 75.77
N ASN A 598 -36.26 -35.73 75.70
CA ASN A 598 -37.09 -34.57 75.35
C ASN A 598 -36.70 -33.83 74.04
N PHE A 599 -35.91 -34.43 73.14
CA PHE A 599 -35.56 -33.77 71.87
C PHE A 599 -36.23 -34.38 70.62
N LEU A 600 -36.95 -35.50 70.76
CA LEU A 600 -37.72 -36.12 69.67
C LEU A 600 -39.20 -35.71 69.64
N GLN A 601 -39.63 -34.82 70.54
CA GLN A 601 -40.97 -34.25 70.57
C GLN A 601 -40.87 -32.72 70.69
N GLY A 602 -40.34 -32.10 69.65
CA GLY A 602 -40.33 -30.65 69.46
C GLY A 602 -40.96 -30.32 68.12
N GLU A 603 -42.25 -30.00 68.15
CA GLU A 603 -43.01 -29.44 67.04
C GLU A 603 -42.36 -28.15 66.51
N GLN A 604 -41.50 -28.24 65.48
CA GLN A 604 -41.17 -27.08 64.63
C GLN A 604 -40.92 -27.45 63.15
N CYS A 605 -41.60 -28.48 62.63
CA CYS A 605 -41.54 -28.82 61.19
C CYS A 605 -42.86 -28.67 60.41
N GLN A 606 -43.87 -28.00 60.97
CA GLN A 606 -45.16 -27.76 60.28
C GLN A 606 -45.47 -26.29 59.94
N HIS A 607 -44.60 -25.33 60.28
CA HIS A 607 -44.78 -23.92 59.88
C HIS A 607 -43.88 -23.41 58.75
N ALA A 608 -42.79 -24.10 58.42
CA ALA A 608 -42.00 -23.77 57.22
C ALA A 608 -42.60 -24.31 55.90
N ALA A 609 -43.55 -25.26 55.97
CA ALA A 609 -44.15 -25.90 54.80
C ALA A 609 -45.37 -25.16 54.20
N LYS A 610 -45.80 -24.03 54.78
CA LYS A 610 -46.99 -23.26 54.33
C LYS A 610 -46.68 -21.95 53.59
N MET A 611 -45.41 -21.67 53.30
CA MET A 611 -44.94 -20.49 52.55
C MET A 611 -44.32 -20.82 51.19
N LEU A 612 -44.74 -21.93 50.56
CA LEU A 612 -44.19 -22.39 49.27
C LEU A 612 -45.29 -22.66 48.24
N ALA A 613 -46.19 -21.69 48.09
CA ALA A 613 -47.07 -21.55 46.95
C ALA A 613 -46.99 -20.13 46.40
N SER A 614 -45.81 -19.74 45.92
CA SER A 614 -45.66 -18.57 45.05
C SER A 614 -45.27 -19.04 43.66
N ARG A 615 -46.10 -18.66 42.69
CA ARG A 615 -46.05 -18.95 41.24
C ARG A 615 -44.72 -18.62 40.53
N LYS A 616 -43.65 -18.24 41.23
CA LYS A 616 -42.39 -17.76 40.64
C LYS A 616 -41.37 -18.87 40.33
N SER A 617 -41.47 -20.08 40.90
CA SER A 617 -40.45 -21.13 40.67
C SER A 617 -40.59 -21.88 39.33
N ILE A 618 -41.77 -21.85 38.70
CA ILE A 618 -42.01 -22.58 37.43
C ILE A 618 -41.59 -21.74 36.22
N LEU A 619 -41.63 -20.40 36.32
CA LEU A 619 -41.27 -19.50 35.23
C LEU A 619 -39.74 -19.39 35.03
N LEU A 620 -38.94 -19.71 36.07
CA LEU A 620 -37.47 -19.61 36.05
C LEU A 620 -36.76 -20.90 35.57
N LEU A 621 -37.47 -22.03 35.53
CA LEU A 621 -36.94 -23.31 35.04
C LEU A 621 -37.15 -23.49 33.52
N LEU A 622 -38.08 -22.76 32.92
CA LEU A 622 -38.27 -22.70 31.45
C LEU A 622 -37.33 -21.70 30.76
N THR A 623 -36.68 -20.81 31.51
CA THR A 623 -35.75 -19.80 30.98
C THR A 623 -34.28 -20.23 31.02
N PHE A 624 -33.95 -21.36 31.66
CA PHE A 624 -32.58 -21.83 31.79
C PHE A 624 -31.97 -22.48 30.52
N PRO A 625 -32.74 -23.12 29.60
CA PRO A 625 -32.18 -23.55 28.32
C PRO A 625 -31.83 -22.38 27.37
N LEU A 626 -32.38 -21.19 27.61
CA LEU A 626 -32.16 -19.99 26.80
C LEU A 626 -30.89 -19.21 27.21
N LEU A 627 -30.40 -19.38 28.44
CA LEU A 627 -29.20 -18.69 28.93
C LEU A 627 -27.88 -19.33 28.48
N ILE A 628 -27.91 -20.57 27.98
CA ILE A 628 -26.74 -21.23 27.38
C ILE A 628 -26.61 -20.89 25.87
N ALA A 629 -27.64 -20.27 25.27
CA ALA A 629 -27.65 -19.91 23.85
C ALA A 629 -27.23 -18.46 23.55
N GLN A 630 -26.98 -17.62 24.58
CA GLN A 630 -26.55 -16.24 24.39
C GLN A 630 -25.06 -16.07 24.70
N SER A 631 -24.21 -16.59 23.81
CA SER A 631 -22.84 -16.13 23.64
C SER A 631 -22.50 -16.08 22.15
N THR A 632 -23.24 -15.25 21.42
CA THR A 632 -22.78 -14.68 20.16
C THR A 632 -23.10 -13.21 20.23
N ASP A 633 -22.06 -12.40 20.38
CA ASP A 633 -22.15 -10.94 20.34
C ASP A 633 -22.91 -10.48 19.10
N SER A 634 -24.06 -9.86 19.32
CA SER A 634 -24.66 -8.95 18.36
C SER A 634 -25.12 -7.72 19.11
N TYR A 635 -24.31 -6.66 19.01
CA TYR A 635 -24.66 -5.33 19.46
C TYR A 635 -25.87 -4.84 18.66
N THR A 636 -27.08 -5.00 19.19
CA THR A 636 -28.26 -4.28 18.71
C THR A 636 -28.52 -3.09 19.63
N TRP A 637 -28.22 -1.89 19.12
CA TRP A 637 -28.57 -0.64 19.77
C TRP A 637 -30.09 -0.46 19.78
N ASN A 638 -30.68 -0.50 20.98
CA ASN A 638 -32.01 0.05 21.23
C ASN A 638 -31.91 1.57 21.20
N VAL A 639 -32.40 2.19 20.14
CA VAL A 639 -32.65 3.63 20.11
C VAL A 639 -34.00 3.87 20.77
N GLN A 640 -33.95 4.43 21.97
CA GLN A 640 -35.10 5.07 22.61
C GLN A 640 -35.64 6.15 21.68
N GLN A 641 -36.93 6.04 21.36
CA GLN A 641 -37.70 7.10 20.74
C GLN A 641 -37.83 8.26 21.73
N ASP A 642 -36.90 9.21 21.66
CA ASP A 642 -37.15 10.57 22.12
C ASP A 642 -37.64 11.38 20.92
N THR A 643 -38.94 11.66 20.95
CA THR A 643 -39.63 12.58 20.05
C THR A 643 -39.24 14.01 20.41
N ASN A 644 -38.80 14.76 19.39
CA ASN A 644 -38.38 16.16 19.36
C ASN A 644 -36.86 16.35 19.49
N PHE A 645 -36.29 16.92 18.43
CA PHE A 645 -34.87 17.22 18.18
C PHE A 645 -34.06 16.07 17.57
N ILE A 646 -33.97 16.07 16.24
CA ILE A 646 -32.83 15.68 15.36
C ILE A 646 -33.42 15.50 13.96
N ASP A 647 -32.98 16.29 12.98
CA ASP A 647 -33.33 16.00 11.57
C ASP A 647 -32.10 15.98 10.63
N VAL A 648 -31.09 16.82 10.85
CA VAL A 648 -29.79 16.71 10.13
C VAL A 648 -28.94 15.55 10.69
N GLY A 649 -28.93 15.37 12.02
CA GLY A 649 -28.17 14.31 12.69
C GLY A 649 -28.63 12.90 12.29
N ARG A 650 -29.92 12.71 11.97
CA ARG A 650 -30.47 11.41 11.56
C ARG A 650 -29.95 10.97 10.19
N ILE A 651 -29.92 11.89 9.23
CA ILE A 651 -29.40 11.61 7.88
C ILE A 651 -27.89 11.44 7.91
N VAL A 652 -27.15 12.31 8.60
CA VAL A 652 -25.70 12.15 8.72
C VAL A 652 -25.34 10.87 9.48
N GLY A 653 -26.12 10.50 10.51
CA GLY A 653 -26.00 9.23 11.22
C GLY A 653 -26.25 8.02 10.31
N LYS A 654 -27.27 8.06 9.44
CA LYS A 654 -27.53 7.01 8.43
C LYS A 654 -26.42 6.93 7.37
N ILE A 655 -25.93 8.06 6.87
CA ILE A 655 -24.81 8.09 5.92
C ILE A 655 -23.54 7.52 6.57
N ASN A 656 -23.31 7.84 7.85
CA ASN A 656 -22.18 7.33 8.62
C ASN A 656 -22.28 5.83 8.93
N SER A 657 -23.50 5.29 9.10
CA SER A 657 -23.71 3.86 9.31
C SER A 657 -23.56 3.04 8.02
N GLU A 658 -23.85 3.63 6.85
CA GLU A 658 -23.56 3.00 5.54
C GLU A 658 -22.05 2.95 5.27
N ARG A 659 -21.36 4.09 5.43
CA ARG A 659 -19.89 4.19 5.32
C ARG A 659 -19.40 5.27 6.27
N LYS A 660 -18.37 4.97 7.07
CA LYS A 660 -17.81 5.91 8.05
C LYS A 660 -17.43 7.25 7.39
N ILE A 661 -17.74 8.36 8.05
CA ILE A 661 -17.40 9.72 7.60
C ILE A 661 -16.25 10.22 8.45
N ASP A 662 -15.11 10.50 7.83
CA ASP A 662 -13.93 11.03 8.54
C ASP A 662 -13.88 12.57 8.50
N THR A 663 -14.51 13.20 7.50
CA THR A 663 -14.44 14.65 7.28
C THR A 663 -15.74 15.16 6.67
N ILE A 664 -16.28 16.25 7.22
CA ILE A 664 -17.41 16.98 6.65
C ILE A 664 -16.90 18.29 6.07
N LEU A 665 -17.11 18.50 4.78
CA LEU A 665 -16.84 19.77 4.11
C LEU A 665 -18.14 20.55 3.96
N LEU A 666 -18.22 21.70 4.63
CA LEU A 666 -19.29 22.66 4.48
C LEU A 666 -18.84 23.77 3.52
N MET A 667 -19.47 23.82 2.34
CA MET A 667 -19.16 24.84 1.33
C MET A 667 -20.23 25.92 1.32
N ASN A 668 -19.81 27.18 1.49
CA ASN A 668 -20.71 28.33 1.46
C ASN A 668 -20.46 29.20 0.22
N ALA A 669 -21.54 29.57 -0.49
CA ALA A 669 -21.48 30.60 -1.53
C ALA A 669 -21.68 31.97 -0.86
N ARG A 670 -20.99 33.01 -1.34
CA ARG A 670 -21.09 34.37 -0.77
C ARG A 670 -22.55 34.85 -0.71
N ASN A 671 -22.89 35.56 0.36
CA ASN A 671 -24.04 36.46 0.48
C ASN A 671 -25.45 35.85 0.36
N THR A 672 -25.74 34.78 1.09
CA THR A 672 -27.14 34.52 1.49
C THR A 672 -27.24 34.47 3.02
N SER A 673 -27.93 35.45 3.59
CA SER A 673 -28.36 35.51 5.00
C SER A 673 -29.40 34.43 5.37
N LYS A 674 -29.40 33.31 4.64
CA LYS A 674 -30.24 32.12 4.86
C LYS A 674 -29.36 30.87 4.67
N CYS A 675 -28.49 30.59 5.64
CA CYS A 675 -27.93 29.24 5.75
C CYS A 675 -29.03 28.32 6.29
N CYS A 676 -29.26 27.17 5.65
CA CYS A 676 -30.31 26.24 6.07
C CYS A 676 -30.01 25.55 7.40
N LEU A 677 -28.74 25.56 7.81
CA LEU A 677 -28.23 24.93 9.02
C LEU A 677 -28.13 25.98 10.14
N CYS A 678 -28.80 25.72 11.25
CA CYS A 678 -28.70 26.54 12.45
C CYS A 678 -27.35 26.29 13.15
N ASP A 679 -26.91 27.21 14.02
CA ASP A 679 -25.69 27.02 14.82
C ASP A 679 -25.76 25.76 15.72
N GLU A 680 -26.97 25.33 16.11
CA GLU A 680 -27.20 24.06 16.80
C GLU A 680 -26.93 22.83 15.93
N ASP A 681 -27.33 22.85 14.65
CA ASP A 681 -27.05 21.76 13.71
C ASP A 681 -25.54 21.60 13.49
N ILE A 682 -24.82 22.71 13.41
CA ILE A 682 -23.36 22.73 13.29
C ILE A 682 -22.70 22.16 14.55
N LYS A 683 -23.22 22.50 15.75
CA LYS A 683 -22.74 21.93 17.01
C LYS A 683 -22.91 20.42 17.04
N ILE A 684 -24.06 19.89 16.61
CA ILE A 684 -24.31 18.44 16.50
C ILE A 684 -23.31 17.78 15.54
N LEU A 685 -23.04 18.41 14.38
CA LEU A 685 -22.05 17.90 13.43
C LEU A 685 -20.61 17.90 14.00
N SER A 686 -20.30 18.82 14.92
CA SER A 686 -18.99 18.90 15.60
C SER A 686 -18.86 18.06 16.87
N ALA A 687 -19.98 17.71 17.53
CA ALA A 687 -19.98 16.98 18.80
C ALA A 687 -19.64 15.50 18.65
N ASN A 688 -19.75 14.96 17.43
CA ASN A 688 -19.28 13.63 17.11
C ASN A 688 -17.75 13.69 16.89
N ASN A 689 -16.99 13.51 17.97
CA ASN A 689 -15.52 13.73 18.09
C ASN A 689 -14.62 13.05 17.03
N THR A 690 -15.17 12.27 16.11
CA THR A 690 -14.44 11.59 15.03
C THR A 690 -14.44 12.35 13.70
N VAL A 691 -15.26 13.38 13.52
CA VAL A 691 -15.48 14.02 12.21
C VAL A 691 -14.86 15.41 12.14
N LYS A 692 -13.91 15.60 11.22
CA LYS A 692 -13.28 16.92 11.01
C LYS A 692 -14.20 17.84 10.21
N LEU A 693 -14.63 18.96 10.78
CA LEU A 693 -15.43 19.97 10.07
C LEU A 693 -14.51 20.97 9.34
N LEU A 694 -14.65 21.05 8.01
CA LEU A 694 -13.98 22.05 7.18
C LEU A 694 -15.00 23.04 6.65
N ARG A 695 -14.77 24.34 6.87
CA ARG A 695 -15.53 25.42 6.24
C ARG A 695 -14.70 25.99 5.10
N SER A 696 -15.19 25.90 3.87
CA SER A 696 -14.52 26.50 2.71
C SER A 696 -15.31 27.69 2.18
N GLY A 697 -14.62 28.82 2.02
CA GLY A 697 -15.07 29.93 1.18
C GLY A 697 -14.83 29.65 -0.31
N SER A 698 -14.99 30.67 -1.15
CA SER A 698 -14.89 30.56 -2.62
C SER A 698 -13.52 30.15 -3.16
N ASN A 699 -12.46 30.19 -2.36
CA ASN A 699 -11.09 29.90 -2.80
C ASN A 699 -10.57 28.62 -2.13
N CYS A 700 -10.41 27.54 -2.91
CA CYS A 700 -9.98 26.21 -2.43
C CYS A 700 -8.46 25.96 -2.46
N ALA A 701 -7.64 26.98 -2.73
CA ALA A 701 -6.20 26.82 -2.91
C ALA A 701 -5.47 26.29 -1.66
N SER A 702 -6.01 26.48 -0.46
CA SER A 702 -5.38 26.07 0.82
C SER A 702 -5.88 24.74 1.39
N SER A 703 -6.85 24.07 0.75
CA SER A 703 -7.53 22.88 1.30
C SER A 703 -7.30 21.58 0.52
N ASN A 704 -6.56 21.60 -0.60
CA ASN A 704 -6.35 20.45 -1.48
C ASN A 704 -5.68 19.23 -0.82
N GLU A 705 -4.80 19.46 0.16
CA GLU A 705 -4.11 18.40 0.92
C GLU A 705 -5.01 17.72 1.96
N ARG A 706 -6.18 18.29 2.28
CA ARG A 706 -7.09 17.82 3.35
C ARG A 706 -8.35 17.12 2.83
N LEU A 707 -8.52 17.01 1.51
CA LEU A 707 -9.69 16.38 0.87
C LEU A 707 -9.41 14.89 0.61
N ASN A 708 -10.27 14.00 1.11
CA ASN A 708 -10.19 12.54 0.92
C ASN A 708 -11.44 12.01 0.18
N SER A 709 -11.46 10.73 -0.19
CA SER A 709 -12.63 10.11 -0.87
C SER A 709 -13.80 9.82 0.07
N GLU A 710 -13.52 9.64 1.37
CA GLU A 710 -14.52 9.29 2.40
C GLU A 710 -15.21 10.52 3.02
N MET A 711 -14.95 11.72 2.51
CA MET A 711 -15.58 12.94 2.98
C MET A 711 -17.07 13.01 2.60
N LEU A 712 -17.85 13.70 3.44
CA LEU A 712 -19.21 14.13 3.13
C LEU A 712 -19.21 15.64 2.85
N LEU A 713 -19.59 16.03 1.64
CA LEU A 713 -19.75 17.43 1.26
C LEU A 713 -21.21 17.85 1.48
N ILE A 714 -21.43 18.87 2.30
CA ILE A 714 -22.75 19.44 2.57
C ILE A 714 -22.82 20.84 1.97
N ARG A 715 -23.84 21.08 1.14
CA ARG A 715 -24.08 22.39 0.53
C ARG A 715 -25.55 22.80 0.62
N CYS A 716 -25.79 23.99 1.14
CA CYS A 716 -27.12 24.60 1.14
C CYS A 716 -27.45 25.18 -0.24
N VAL A 717 -28.67 24.94 -0.70
CA VAL A 717 -29.20 25.45 -1.98
C VAL A 717 -30.28 26.50 -1.66
N PRO A 718 -30.01 27.79 -1.91
CA PRO A 718 -31.00 28.86 -1.72
C PRO A 718 -32.08 28.85 -2.80
N GLU A 719 -33.12 29.67 -2.63
CA GLU A 719 -34.12 29.94 -3.66
C GLU A 719 -33.51 30.59 -4.91
N ASN A 720 -33.95 30.19 -6.11
CA ASN A 720 -33.43 30.65 -7.41
C ASN A 720 -31.93 30.33 -7.62
N PHE A 721 -31.46 29.18 -7.14
CA PHE A 721 -30.07 28.78 -7.29
C PHE A 721 -29.74 28.37 -8.74
N ALA A 722 -28.83 29.11 -9.39
CA ALA A 722 -28.29 28.71 -10.69
C ALA A 722 -27.20 27.64 -10.52
N ALA A 723 -27.30 26.55 -11.30
CA ALA A 723 -26.39 25.40 -11.22
C ALA A 723 -24.92 25.75 -11.52
N GLU A 724 -24.65 26.82 -12.27
CA GLU A 724 -23.30 27.33 -12.59
C GLU A 724 -22.50 27.71 -11.33
N HIS A 725 -23.18 28.07 -10.22
CA HIS A 725 -22.51 28.32 -8.94
C HIS A 725 -21.83 27.08 -8.33
N LEU A 726 -22.03 25.90 -8.91
CA LEU A 726 -21.34 24.66 -8.56
C LEU A 726 -19.98 24.51 -9.26
N ASP A 727 -19.63 25.34 -10.25
CA ASP A 727 -18.37 25.24 -10.98
C ASP A 727 -17.16 25.27 -10.04
N GLN A 728 -17.16 26.18 -9.06
CA GLN A 728 -16.09 26.27 -8.06
C GLN A 728 -15.96 24.98 -7.25
N MET A 729 -17.08 24.38 -6.83
CA MET A 729 -17.07 23.09 -6.13
C MET A 729 -16.51 21.97 -7.00
N VAL A 730 -16.90 21.92 -8.28
CA VAL A 730 -16.40 20.93 -9.24
C VAL A 730 -14.90 21.06 -9.47
N ILE A 731 -14.39 22.30 -9.51
CA ILE A 731 -12.95 22.62 -9.61
C ILE A 731 -12.22 22.18 -8.33
N CYS A 732 -12.76 22.47 -7.14
CA CYS A 732 -12.15 22.06 -5.86
C CYS A 732 -12.02 20.54 -5.72
N LEU A 733 -12.97 19.78 -6.28
CA LEU A 733 -12.94 18.32 -6.22
C LEU A 733 -11.94 17.68 -7.19
N GLN A 734 -11.46 18.41 -8.20
CA GLN A 734 -10.51 17.91 -9.23
C GLN A 734 -10.90 16.50 -9.74
N ASN A 735 -10.07 15.48 -9.48
CA ASN A 735 -10.28 14.10 -9.92
C ASN A 735 -11.09 13.25 -8.92
N ARG A 736 -11.47 13.79 -7.75
CA ARG A 736 -12.19 13.07 -6.69
C ARG A 736 -13.70 13.07 -6.96
N ARG A 737 -14.15 12.31 -7.96
CA ARG A 737 -15.56 12.26 -8.41
C ARG A 737 -16.45 11.31 -7.60
N ASN A 738 -15.87 10.48 -6.73
CA ASN A 738 -16.59 9.52 -5.89
C ASN A 738 -17.05 10.09 -4.53
N VAL A 739 -16.82 11.39 -4.29
CA VAL A 739 -17.18 12.06 -3.03
C VAL A 739 -18.69 12.07 -2.82
N ARG A 740 -19.13 11.81 -1.58
CA ARG A 740 -20.54 11.84 -1.18
C ARG A 740 -21.01 13.29 -1.00
N MET A 741 -22.12 13.65 -1.64
CA MET A 741 -22.65 15.02 -1.62
C MET A 741 -24.10 15.06 -1.15
N LEU A 742 -24.38 15.95 -0.20
CA LEU A 742 -25.70 16.24 0.33
C LEU A 742 -26.08 17.70 0.04
N PHE A 743 -27.11 17.89 -0.78
CA PHE A 743 -27.73 19.19 -1.05
C PHE A 743 -28.97 19.39 -0.19
N ILE A 744 -29.05 20.54 0.49
CA ILE A 744 -30.17 20.90 1.37
C ILE A 744 -30.81 22.18 0.86
N TRP A 745 -32.04 22.09 0.35
CA TRP A 745 -32.79 23.27 -0.09
C TRP A 745 -33.31 24.07 1.10
N SER A 746 -33.19 25.40 1.04
CA SER A 746 -33.70 26.30 2.09
C SER A 746 -35.22 26.38 2.13
N SER A 747 -35.89 26.08 1.01
CA SER A 747 -37.33 26.21 0.83
C SER A 747 -38.08 25.04 1.46
N GLU A 748 -39.22 25.35 2.06
CA GLU A 748 -40.17 24.37 2.59
C GLU A 748 -41.17 24.00 1.49
N TYR A 749 -40.97 22.86 0.85
CA TYR A 749 -41.73 22.45 -0.33
C TYR A 749 -43.24 22.31 -0.07
N THR A 750 -43.64 21.79 1.08
CA THR A 750 -45.03 21.51 1.51
C THR A 750 -45.82 22.77 1.89
N LYS A 751 -45.15 23.86 2.27
CA LYS A 751 -45.81 25.13 2.67
C LYS A 751 -46.00 26.12 1.51
N VAL A 752 -45.63 25.71 0.31
CA VAL A 752 -45.53 26.56 -0.88
C VAL A 752 -46.64 26.23 -1.88
N SER A 753 -47.09 27.23 -2.65
CA SER A 753 -48.19 27.05 -3.62
C SER A 753 -47.84 25.98 -4.68
N PRO A 754 -48.83 25.28 -5.27
CA PRO A 754 -48.58 24.25 -6.29
C PRO A 754 -47.78 24.77 -7.50
N GLN A 755 -47.98 26.04 -7.88
CA GLN A 755 -47.22 26.67 -8.97
C GLN A 755 -45.74 26.85 -8.62
N GLN A 756 -45.43 27.21 -7.38
CA GLN A 756 -44.05 27.32 -6.92
C GLN A 756 -43.40 25.95 -6.65
N GLN A 757 -44.17 24.92 -6.26
CA GLN A 757 -43.66 23.55 -6.17
C GLN A 757 -43.15 23.03 -7.52
N VAL A 758 -43.88 23.29 -8.61
CA VAL A 758 -43.44 22.95 -9.96
C VAL A 758 -42.13 23.66 -10.32
N LYS A 759 -42.00 24.94 -9.96
CA LYS A 759 -40.75 25.70 -10.16
C LYS A 759 -39.58 25.09 -9.39
N LEU A 760 -39.77 24.71 -8.12
CA LEU A 760 -38.75 24.06 -7.30
C LEU A 760 -38.34 22.69 -7.85
N MET A 761 -39.28 21.92 -8.39
CA MET A 761 -38.96 20.64 -9.06
C MET A 761 -38.12 20.84 -10.32
N GLN A 762 -38.40 21.89 -11.12
CA GLN A 762 -37.60 22.22 -12.29
C GLN A 762 -36.18 22.65 -11.92
N GLU A 763 -36.02 23.48 -10.88
CA GLU A 763 -34.70 23.88 -10.37
C GLU A 763 -33.90 22.68 -9.84
N GLN A 764 -34.57 21.76 -9.13
CA GLN A 764 -33.97 20.52 -8.66
C GLN A 764 -33.50 19.63 -9.82
N GLU A 765 -34.33 19.43 -10.84
CA GLU A 765 -33.99 18.62 -12.01
C GLU A 765 -32.80 19.23 -12.79
N GLN A 766 -32.76 20.55 -12.94
CA GLN A 766 -31.64 21.26 -13.57
C GLN A 766 -30.33 21.05 -12.80
N LEU A 767 -30.35 21.13 -11.47
CA LEU A 767 -29.17 20.87 -10.64
C LEU A 767 -28.66 19.44 -10.78
N PHE A 768 -29.55 18.45 -10.77
CA PHE A 768 -29.16 17.05 -10.94
C PHE A 768 -28.66 16.74 -12.35
N LYS A 769 -29.26 17.33 -13.40
CA LYS A 769 -28.74 17.23 -14.78
C LYS A 769 -27.35 17.84 -14.90
N TYR A 770 -27.10 18.97 -14.24
CA TYR A 770 -25.77 19.57 -14.19
C TYR A 770 -24.77 18.67 -13.45
N CYS A 771 -25.14 18.08 -12.31
CA CYS A 771 -24.30 17.12 -11.58
C CYS A 771 -23.96 15.89 -12.45
N ALA A 772 -24.94 15.39 -13.20
CA ALA A 772 -24.77 14.29 -14.15
C ALA A 772 -23.80 14.67 -15.28
N TYR A 773 -23.95 15.86 -15.86
CA TYR A 773 -23.05 16.39 -16.89
C TYR A 773 -21.60 16.48 -16.38
N ARG A 774 -21.40 16.86 -15.11
CA ARG A 774 -20.09 16.94 -14.46
C ARG A 774 -19.62 15.60 -13.83
N ARG A 775 -20.30 14.50 -14.12
CA ARG A 775 -19.96 13.12 -13.66
C ARG A 775 -19.89 12.97 -12.14
N LEU A 776 -20.78 13.64 -11.40
CA LEU A 776 -20.86 13.56 -9.94
C LEU A 776 -21.83 12.48 -9.48
N LEU A 777 -21.37 11.24 -9.33
CA LEU A 777 -22.26 10.07 -9.21
C LEU A 777 -23.01 9.96 -7.87
N ASN A 778 -22.40 10.44 -6.78
CA ASN A 778 -22.90 10.23 -5.42
C ASN A 778 -23.53 11.52 -4.86
N VAL A 779 -24.73 11.85 -5.35
CA VAL A 779 -25.44 13.07 -4.98
C VAL A 779 -26.84 12.74 -4.47
N ILE A 780 -27.16 13.25 -3.29
CA ILE A 780 -28.51 13.23 -2.71
C ILE A 780 -28.97 14.65 -2.41
N GLY A 781 -30.28 14.87 -2.49
CA GLY A 781 -30.91 16.16 -2.32
C GLY A 781 -32.16 16.08 -1.46
N ILE A 782 -32.32 17.02 -0.52
CA ILE A 782 -33.42 17.02 0.45
C ILE A 782 -33.95 18.44 0.65
N TYR A 783 -35.27 18.58 0.80
CA TYR A 783 -35.93 19.82 1.20
C TYR A 783 -36.08 19.88 2.72
N ARG A 784 -36.00 21.08 3.30
CA ARG A 784 -35.94 21.28 4.76
C ARG A 784 -37.11 20.67 5.53
N ASP A 785 -38.29 20.67 4.94
CA ASP A 785 -39.54 20.16 5.52
C ASP A 785 -39.70 18.63 5.38
N TYR A 786 -39.04 18.03 4.40
CA TYR A 786 -39.05 16.57 4.16
C TYR A 786 -38.11 15.77 5.06
N LEU A 787 -37.31 16.43 5.89
CA LEU A 787 -36.48 15.76 6.89
C LEU A 787 -37.34 14.86 7.82
N SER A 788 -38.56 15.33 8.14
CA SER A 788 -39.55 14.61 8.94
C SER A 788 -40.19 13.38 8.25
N GLU A 789 -40.33 13.39 6.92
CA GLU A 789 -40.93 12.29 6.15
C GLU A 789 -39.92 11.20 5.74
N GLY A 790 -38.62 11.45 5.90
CA GLY A 790 -37.57 10.47 5.62
C GLY A 790 -37.45 10.11 4.13
N HIS A 791 -37.57 11.08 3.22
CA HIS A 791 -37.36 10.89 1.79
C HIS A 791 -36.20 11.74 1.27
N TYR A 792 -35.49 11.23 0.27
CA TYR A 792 -34.44 11.97 -0.45
C TYR A 792 -34.55 11.79 -1.96
N TYR A 793 -34.03 12.76 -2.70
CA TYR A 793 -33.96 12.76 -4.14
C TYR A 793 -32.54 12.42 -4.59
N THR A 794 -32.43 11.61 -5.63
CA THR A 794 -31.16 11.29 -6.27
C THR A 794 -31.42 11.01 -7.75
N TYR A 795 -30.38 10.74 -8.53
CA TYR A 795 -30.54 10.38 -9.94
C TYR A 795 -29.70 9.16 -10.27
N THR A 796 -30.11 8.37 -11.26
CA THR A 796 -29.27 7.33 -11.86
C THR A 796 -28.70 7.85 -13.18
N TYR A 797 -27.43 7.55 -13.45
CA TYR A 797 -26.74 8.00 -14.65
C TYR A 797 -26.67 6.91 -15.73
N PHE A 798 -26.60 5.63 -15.32
CA PHE A 798 -26.49 4.48 -16.22
C PHE A 798 -27.83 3.74 -16.33
N PRO A 799 -28.27 3.36 -17.55
CA PRO A 799 -27.69 3.70 -18.85
C PRO A 799 -28.01 5.15 -19.31
N GLN A 800 -29.00 5.80 -18.71
CA GLN A 800 -29.40 7.18 -19.01
C GLN A 800 -29.82 7.90 -17.72
N PHE A 801 -29.84 9.25 -17.76
CA PHE A 801 -30.25 10.08 -16.63
C PHE A 801 -31.73 9.83 -16.26
N GLN A 802 -31.97 9.42 -15.01
CA GLN A 802 -33.32 9.30 -14.45
C GLN A 802 -33.33 9.81 -13.00
N LEU A 803 -34.20 10.77 -12.70
CA LEU A 803 -34.43 11.26 -11.33
C LEU A 803 -35.24 10.23 -10.54
N GLN A 804 -34.88 10.02 -9.28
CA GLN A 804 -35.48 9.04 -8.37
C GLN A 804 -35.78 9.69 -7.02
N ARG A 805 -36.96 9.40 -6.47
CA ARG A 805 -37.32 9.66 -5.08
C ARG A 805 -37.18 8.35 -4.31
N LYS A 806 -36.42 8.35 -3.22
CA LYS A 806 -36.17 7.17 -2.37
C LYS A 806 -36.49 7.45 -0.91
N SER A 807 -36.69 6.39 -0.13
CA SER A 807 -36.82 6.50 1.32
C SER A 807 -35.44 6.46 1.97
N LEU A 808 -35.28 7.15 3.10
CA LEU A 808 -34.08 7.09 3.96
C LEU A 808 -33.86 5.69 4.58
N ALA A 809 -34.84 4.79 4.45
CA ALA A 809 -34.65 3.36 4.72
C ALA A 809 -33.72 2.69 3.70
N ASP A 810 -33.73 3.15 2.44
CA ASP A 810 -32.86 2.67 1.37
C ASP A 810 -31.43 3.24 1.50
N ASP A 811 -30.44 2.56 0.92
CA ASP A 811 -29.06 3.05 0.89
C ASP A 811 -28.96 4.41 0.19
N CYS A 812 -28.43 5.42 0.89
CA CYS A 812 -28.25 6.78 0.40
C CYS A 812 -27.20 6.85 -0.71
N PHE A 813 -26.08 6.13 -0.54
CA PHE A 813 -24.97 6.11 -1.49
C PHE A 813 -24.59 4.69 -1.94
N PRO A 814 -25.44 4.03 -2.75
CA PRO A 814 -25.12 2.71 -3.29
C PRO A 814 -23.92 2.80 -4.25
N ASP A 815 -23.15 1.72 -4.38
CA ASP A 815 -21.99 1.66 -5.28
C ASP A 815 -22.43 1.54 -6.75
N ARG A 816 -22.60 2.70 -7.39
CA ARG A 816 -23.14 2.82 -8.76
C ARG A 816 -22.15 2.42 -9.86
N VAL A 817 -20.88 2.19 -9.53
CA VAL A 817 -19.84 1.82 -10.50
C VAL A 817 -19.73 0.29 -10.65
N LYS A 818 -20.17 -0.48 -9.65
CA LYS A 818 -20.14 -1.96 -9.71
C LYS A 818 -21.09 -2.56 -10.75
N ASP A 819 -22.20 -1.87 -11.06
CA ASP A 819 -23.16 -2.30 -12.08
C ASP A 819 -23.52 -1.11 -12.99
N ILE A 820 -22.80 -1.01 -14.11
CA ILE A 820 -23.01 0.02 -15.14
C ILE A 820 -24.10 -0.37 -16.15
N LYS A 821 -24.90 -1.42 -15.88
CA LYS A 821 -26.06 -1.85 -16.69
C LYS A 821 -25.75 -1.96 -18.20
N GLY A 822 -24.61 -2.58 -18.53
CA GLY A 822 -24.20 -2.82 -19.91
C GLY A 822 -23.66 -1.60 -20.66
N LEU A 823 -23.30 -0.50 -19.97
CA LEU A 823 -22.63 0.63 -20.60
C LEU A 823 -21.27 0.19 -21.18
N ALA A 824 -21.11 0.34 -22.50
CA ALA A 824 -19.84 0.09 -23.16
C ALA A 824 -18.78 1.12 -22.72
N ILE A 825 -17.72 0.66 -22.08
CA ILE A 825 -16.55 1.47 -21.76
C ILE A 825 -15.83 1.80 -23.06
N ARG A 826 -15.66 3.09 -23.36
CA ARG A 826 -14.88 3.56 -24.50
C ARG A 826 -13.41 3.59 -24.10
N THR A 827 -12.61 2.73 -24.72
CA THR A 827 -11.17 2.65 -24.51
C THR A 827 -10.46 2.52 -25.86
N VAL A 828 -9.17 2.84 -25.89
CA VAL A 828 -8.32 2.67 -27.07
C VAL A 828 -7.12 1.80 -26.64
N PRO A 829 -6.90 0.63 -27.28
CA PRO A 829 -5.72 -0.16 -27.01
C PRO A 829 -4.47 0.59 -27.49
N ASP A 830 -3.42 0.59 -26.68
CA ASP A 830 -2.13 1.20 -27.01
C ASP A 830 -1.34 0.43 -28.09
N GLN A 831 -1.78 -0.79 -28.42
CA GLN A 831 -1.19 -1.72 -29.39
C GLN A 831 0.29 -2.05 -29.11
N LEU A 832 0.73 -1.89 -27.86
CA LEU A 832 2.06 -2.26 -27.42
C LEU A 832 2.06 -3.74 -27.03
N GLU A 833 2.70 -4.59 -27.84
CA GLU A 833 2.87 -5.99 -27.49
C GLU A 833 3.78 -6.12 -26.24
N PRO A 834 3.44 -6.96 -25.23
CA PRO A 834 2.29 -7.88 -25.14
C PRO A 834 1.07 -7.32 -24.36
N TRP A 835 1.07 -6.02 -24.05
CA TRP A 835 0.07 -5.36 -23.19
C TRP A 835 -1.30 -5.28 -23.84
N SER A 836 -1.36 -4.84 -25.11
CA SER A 836 -2.55 -4.93 -25.95
C SER A 836 -2.18 -5.23 -27.41
N LEU A 837 -2.92 -6.14 -28.01
CA LEU A 837 -2.73 -6.69 -29.35
C LEU A 837 -4.06 -6.57 -30.08
N VAL A 838 -4.04 -5.95 -31.25
CA VAL A 838 -5.21 -5.81 -32.11
C VAL A 838 -4.93 -6.53 -33.42
N TRP A 839 -5.83 -7.44 -33.81
CA TRP A 839 -5.74 -8.11 -35.11
C TRP A 839 -7.12 -8.24 -35.73
N TYR A 840 -7.17 -8.51 -37.02
CA TYR A 840 -8.41 -8.81 -37.73
C TYR A 840 -8.60 -10.32 -37.80
N ASP A 841 -9.78 -10.82 -37.41
CA ASP A 841 -10.13 -12.21 -37.66
C ASP A 841 -10.36 -12.48 -39.15
N ARG A 842 -10.55 -13.76 -39.52
CA ARG A 842 -10.79 -14.17 -40.91
C ARG A 842 -12.07 -13.57 -41.52
N MET A 843 -12.97 -13.03 -40.70
CA MET A 843 -14.20 -12.35 -41.12
C MET A 843 -14.03 -10.82 -41.17
N GLY A 844 -12.82 -10.30 -40.93
CA GLY A 844 -12.54 -8.87 -40.92
C GLY A 844 -12.98 -8.15 -39.64
N ASN A 845 -13.39 -8.87 -38.59
CA ASN A 845 -13.73 -8.25 -37.31
C ASN A 845 -12.46 -7.97 -36.52
N VAL A 846 -12.40 -6.78 -35.93
CA VAL A 846 -11.32 -6.40 -35.00
C VAL A 846 -11.44 -7.27 -33.74
N LYS A 847 -10.36 -7.99 -33.43
CA LYS A 847 -10.17 -8.73 -32.18
C LYS A 847 -9.05 -8.07 -31.39
N ILE A 848 -9.22 -8.07 -30.08
CA ILE A 848 -8.28 -7.47 -29.13
C ILE A 848 -7.89 -8.53 -28.10
N THR A 849 -6.59 -8.66 -27.81
CA THR A 849 -6.02 -9.55 -26.79
C THR A 849 -4.82 -8.88 -26.13
N GLY A 850 -4.17 -9.54 -25.17
CA GLY A 850 -3.08 -8.97 -24.37
C GLY A 850 -3.42 -8.88 -22.88
N PHE A 851 -2.41 -8.61 -22.06
CA PHE A 851 -2.53 -8.61 -20.59
C PHE A 851 -3.64 -7.71 -20.06
N LEU A 852 -3.77 -6.49 -20.61
CA LEU A 852 -4.76 -5.51 -20.14
C LEU A 852 -6.19 -5.80 -20.63
N THR A 853 -6.35 -6.73 -21.57
CA THR A 853 -7.65 -7.03 -22.19
C THR A 853 -8.32 -8.26 -21.60
N LYS A 854 -7.59 -9.03 -20.79
CA LYS A 854 -8.07 -10.22 -20.07
C LYS A 854 -8.53 -9.92 -18.64
N SER A 855 -8.53 -8.65 -18.21
CA SER A 855 -8.90 -8.20 -16.86
C SER A 855 -10.41 -8.18 -16.63
#